data_AF-A0A5Y3ZZF9-F1
#
_entry.id   AF-A0A5Y3ZZF9-F1
#
_cell.length_a   1.000
_cell.length_b   1.000
_cell.length_c   1.000
_cell.angle_alpha   90.00
_cell.angle_beta   90.00
_cell.angle_gamma   90.00
#
_symmetry.space_group_name_H-M   'P 1'
#
loop_
_entity.id
_entity.type
_entity.pdbx_description
1 polymer ?
#
loop_
_entity_poly.entity_id
_entity_poly.type
_entity_poly.pdbx_seq_one_letter_code
_entity_poly.pdbx_strand_id
1 'polypeptide(L)'
;MSRKSYPNVNAANQYARNVVRGKITACQYVIQACQRHIDDMAAEKSKRFRYRFDKDMAEKAAKFIQLLPHTKGEWAFKRMPITLEPWQLFIVCCAFGWVQKGTKLRRFREVYTEIPRKNGKSAISAGVALYCFTCDNEFGAEVYSGAATEKQAWEVFRPARLMCKRTPLLVEAFGIEVNASNLNRPEDGARFEPLIGNPGDGASPHCAIVDEYHEHPTDALYTTMLTGMGARRQPLMWAITTAGYNIEGPCYDKRREVIEMLNGSVPNNELFGVIYTVDEGDDSQFARPELPQLIATIRSDLLTRFQQDVVLRRMDAEVYSRVQAAAVHTLYGYIDYLARNMLPDMCDEDWLYRHARIKRCPRKNAVSAKGFARWDGIAGTPEIPAGTQIQRDDQVTFTTLQAVKASGGLLRVPVIADVAGTAGNTDDGTALRLGTPITGIPSTGYADTLTGGADTEELETWRARVMERYYWIPQGGADPDYIIWAKEIAGITRAWTFRHYKGTGTVGVMVATSNPVNPAPGDELVKAVRDHILPLAPVAGGGLFVFAATEKSIPVTVALAKDTPEIRTAIIAELNALMLRDGAPSGKIYVSRISEAISLATGEVAHQLRVPAADVVLGKTELPVLGNITWATYTGESG
;
A
#
# COMPACT_ATOMS: atom_id res chain seq x y z
N MET A 1 -48.18 31.51 -16.28
CA MET A 1 -46.75 31.27 -15.94
C MET A 1 -46.62 29.86 -15.42
N SER A 2 -45.94 28.97 -16.15
CA SER A 2 -45.60 27.62 -15.67
C SER A 2 -44.65 27.74 -14.46
N ARG A 3 -44.94 27.04 -13.37
CA ARG A 3 -44.10 27.01 -12.16
C ARG A 3 -42.75 26.39 -12.55
N LYS A 4 -41.66 27.17 -12.49
CA LYS A 4 -40.31 26.66 -12.80
C LYS A 4 -40.03 25.39 -11.98
N SER A 5 -39.68 24.30 -12.68
CA SER A 5 -39.30 23.02 -12.07
C SER A 5 -37.79 22.89 -12.01
N TYR A 6 -37.28 22.42 -10.87
CA TYR A 6 -35.86 22.28 -10.57
C TYR A 6 -35.51 20.83 -10.19
N PRO A 7 -35.71 19.85 -11.10
CA PRO A 7 -35.56 18.43 -10.78
C PRO A 7 -34.15 18.07 -10.29
N ASN A 8 -33.10 18.65 -10.90
CA ASN A 8 -31.72 18.33 -10.57
C ASN A 8 -31.31 18.91 -9.22
N VAL A 9 -31.67 20.18 -8.97
CA VAL A 9 -31.45 20.83 -7.67
C VAL A 9 -32.25 20.12 -6.57
N ASN A 10 -33.47 19.67 -6.85
CA ASN A 10 -34.26 18.91 -5.87
C ASN A 10 -33.60 17.57 -5.55
N ALA A 11 -33.06 16.85 -6.54
CA ALA A 11 -32.31 15.62 -6.32
C ALA A 11 -31.02 15.84 -5.52
N ALA A 12 -30.23 16.87 -5.84
CA ALA A 12 -29.05 17.28 -5.08
C ALA A 12 -29.36 17.57 -3.61
N ASN A 13 -30.40 18.38 -3.36
CA ASN A 13 -30.84 18.71 -2.01
C ASN A 13 -31.42 17.51 -1.26
N GLN A 14 -32.07 16.58 -1.97
CA GLN A 14 -32.57 15.35 -1.38
C GLN A 14 -31.42 14.42 -0.99
N TYR A 15 -30.38 14.31 -1.81
CA TYR A 15 -29.15 13.58 -1.49
C TYR A 15 -28.52 14.12 -0.21
N ALA A 16 -28.28 15.43 -0.11
CA ALA A 16 -27.69 16.06 1.07
C ALA A 16 -28.50 15.76 2.35
N ARG A 17 -29.83 15.86 2.28
CA ARG A 17 -30.70 15.53 3.43
C ARG A 17 -30.68 14.05 3.78
N ASN A 18 -30.63 13.16 2.78
CA ASN A 18 -30.60 11.72 3.01
C ASN A 18 -29.28 11.28 3.66
N VAL A 19 -28.15 11.87 3.25
CA VAL A 19 -26.84 11.64 3.86
C VAL A 19 -26.86 12.08 5.31
N VAL A 20 -27.22 13.34 5.59
CA VAL A 20 -27.25 13.89 6.96
C VAL A 20 -28.19 13.13 7.89
N ARG A 21 -29.31 12.60 7.36
CA ARG A 21 -30.26 11.79 8.15
C ARG A 21 -29.84 10.33 8.31
N GLY A 22 -28.70 9.90 7.74
CA GLY A 22 -28.26 8.51 7.77
C GLY A 22 -29.07 7.56 6.88
N LYS A 23 -29.91 8.06 5.97
CA LYS A 23 -30.63 7.22 4.99
C LYS A 23 -29.70 6.72 3.87
N ILE A 24 -28.68 7.50 3.53
CA ILE A 24 -27.57 7.08 2.67
C ILE A 24 -26.34 7.04 3.57
N THR A 25 -25.77 5.85 3.75
CA THR A 25 -24.50 5.67 4.47
C THR A 25 -23.40 6.39 3.70
N ALA A 26 -22.66 7.26 4.38
CA ALA A 26 -21.54 8.01 3.82
C ALA A 26 -20.54 8.32 4.93
N CYS A 27 -19.28 8.52 4.57
CA CYS A 27 -18.24 8.84 5.53
C CYS A 27 -18.43 10.24 6.15
N GLN A 28 -17.74 10.51 7.26
CA GLN A 28 -17.93 11.74 8.03
C GLN A 28 -17.73 13.00 7.19
N TYR A 29 -16.79 13.00 6.25
CA TYR A 29 -16.48 14.17 5.43
C TYR A 29 -17.60 14.48 4.43
N VAL A 30 -18.28 13.46 3.90
CA VAL A 30 -19.45 13.65 3.03
C VAL A 30 -20.64 14.16 3.85
N ILE A 31 -20.82 13.64 5.06
CA ILE A 31 -21.85 14.12 6.00
C ILE A 31 -21.62 15.60 6.33
N GLN A 32 -20.40 15.99 6.69
CA GLN A 32 -20.04 17.37 6.99
C GLN A 32 -20.25 18.31 5.79
N ALA A 33 -19.86 17.90 4.57
CA ALA A 33 -20.08 18.70 3.37
C ALA A 33 -21.58 18.91 3.08
N CYS A 34 -22.39 17.87 3.23
CA CYS A 34 -23.85 17.94 3.09
C CYS A 34 -24.49 18.80 4.18
N GLN A 35 -24.03 18.66 5.43
CA GLN A 35 -24.50 19.43 6.57
C GLN A 35 -24.21 20.92 6.38
N ARG A 36 -22.98 21.28 6.00
CA ARG A 36 -22.59 22.66 5.69
C ARG A 36 -23.49 23.29 4.63
N HIS A 37 -23.82 22.56 3.56
CA HIS A 37 -24.76 23.04 2.54
C HIS A 37 -26.17 23.31 3.11
N ILE A 38 -26.66 22.44 3.99
CA ILE A 38 -27.97 22.61 4.65
C ILE A 38 -27.94 23.81 5.62
N ASP A 39 -26.85 23.98 6.36
CA ASP A 39 -26.67 25.08 7.30
C ASP A 39 -26.59 26.41 6.57
N ASP A 40 -25.88 26.47 5.44
CA ASP A 40 -25.83 27.64 4.57
C ASP A 40 -27.23 27.99 4.02
N MET A 41 -28.05 26.99 3.64
CA MET A 41 -29.45 27.21 3.23
C MET A 41 -30.33 27.74 4.38
N ALA A 42 -30.02 27.39 5.63
CA ALA A 42 -30.70 27.99 6.77
C ALA A 42 -30.21 29.43 7.00
N ALA A 43 -28.90 29.65 6.89
CA ALA A 43 -28.22 30.93 7.11
C ALA A 43 -28.57 31.97 6.04
N GLU A 44 -28.88 31.58 4.81
CA GLU A 44 -29.19 32.51 3.72
C GLU A 44 -30.36 33.46 4.03
N LYS A 45 -31.26 33.06 4.92
CA LYS A 45 -32.39 33.89 5.40
C LYS A 45 -31.93 35.10 6.19
N SER A 46 -30.75 35.04 6.80
CA SER A 46 -30.16 36.14 7.55
C SER A 46 -29.60 37.23 6.64
N LYS A 47 -29.81 38.50 7.01
CA LYS A 47 -29.18 39.64 6.32
C LYS A 47 -27.66 39.66 6.47
N ARG A 48 -27.10 39.04 7.53
CA ARG A 48 -25.65 39.00 7.79
C ARG A 48 -24.92 37.98 6.92
N PHE A 49 -25.60 36.94 6.45
CA PHE A 49 -25.01 35.93 5.58
C PHE A 49 -24.93 36.46 4.14
N ARG A 50 -23.72 36.50 3.58
CA ARG A 50 -23.43 37.18 2.31
C ARG A 50 -23.87 36.42 1.06
N TYR A 51 -24.20 35.14 1.19
CA TYR A 51 -24.47 34.26 0.06
C TYR A 51 -25.94 33.82 0.00
N ARG A 52 -26.40 33.40 -1.17
CA ARG A 52 -27.72 32.79 -1.38
C ARG A 52 -27.61 31.64 -2.37
N PHE A 53 -28.50 30.67 -2.27
CA PHE A 53 -28.56 29.56 -3.20
C PHE A 53 -29.47 29.91 -4.40
N ASP A 54 -28.86 30.17 -5.55
CA ASP A 54 -29.54 30.47 -6.80
C ASP A 54 -29.85 29.18 -7.58
N LYS A 55 -31.10 28.72 -7.44
CA LYS A 55 -31.58 27.48 -8.08
C LYS A 55 -31.53 27.55 -9.60
N ASP A 56 -31.70 28.73 -10.20
CA ASP A 56 -31.65 28.88 -11.65
C ASP A 56 -30.22 28.64 -12.17
N MET A 57 -29.21 29.18 -11.49
CA MET A 57 -27.79 28.97 -11.82
C MET A 57 -27.38 27.49 -11.67
N ALA A 58 -27.71 26.87 -10.53
CA ALA A 58 -27.42 25.46 -10.27
C ALA A 58 -28.06 24.52 -11.29
N GLU A 59 -29.34 24.74 -11.59
CA GLU A 59 -30.09 23.92 -12.54
C GLU A 59 -29.58 24.10 -13.97
N LYS A 60 -29.15 25.32 -14.35
CA LYS A 60 -28.53 25.58 -15.66
C LYS A 60 -27.24 24.78 -15.83
N ALA A 61 -26.35 24.79 -14.83
CA ALA A 61 -25.10 24.03 -14.87
C ALA A 61 -25.35 22.51 -14.93
N ALA A 62 -26.21 21.98 -14.06
CA ALA A 62 -26.54 20.56 -14.04
C ALA A 62 -27.21 20.08 -15.34
N LYS A 63 -28.11 20.89 -15.92
CA LYS A 63 -28.73 20.58 -17.21
C LYS A 63 -27.73 20.63 -18.35
N PHE A 64 -26.87 21.64 -18.38
CA PHE A 64 -25.86 21.77 -19.43
C PHE A 64 -24.97 20.53 -19.49
N ILE A 65 -24.42 20.09 -18.36
CA ILE A 65 -23.55 18.90 -18.30
C ILE A 65 -24.31 17.65 -18.76
N GLN A 66 -25.57 17.50 -18.35
CA GLN A 66 -26.40 16.36 -18.75
C GLN A 66 -26.90 16.41 -20.20
N LEU A 67 -26.71 17.51 -20.93
CA LEU A 67 -26.98 17.55 -22.37
C LEU A 67 -25.77 17.10 -23.20
N LEU A 68 -24.59 16.96 -22.57
CA LEU A 68 -23.38 16.52 -23.24
C LEU A 68 -23.38 14.99 -23.42
N PRO A 69 -22.84 14.46 -24.52
CA PRO A 69 -22.81 13.04 -24.79
C PRO A 69 -21.69 12.32 -24.01
N HIS A 70 -21.91 11.05 -23.69
CA HIS A 70 -20.82 10.17 -23.26
C HIS A 70 -19.75 10.02 -24.37
N THR A 71 -18.49 9.99 -23.97
CA THR A 71 -17.33 10.02 -24.88
C THR A 71 -16.64 8.66 -25.06
N LYS A 72 -16.77 7.75 -24.08
CA LYS A 72 -16.17 6.41 -24.06
C LYS A 72 -17.20 5.35 -23.63
N GLY A 73 -16.99 4.09 -23.99
CA GLY A 73 -17.77 2.93 -23.53
C GLY A 73 -19.12 2.70 -24.23
N GLU A 74 -19.91 1.77 -23.69
CA GLU A 74 -21.21 1.33 -24.24
C GLU A 74 -22.21 2.49 -24.41
N TRP A 75 -22.24 3.42 -23.46
CA TRP A 75 -23.15 4.58 -23.50
C TRP A 75 -22.78 5.57 -24.60
N ALA A 76 -21.48 5.72 -24.90
CA ALA A 76 -21.02 6.51 -26.04
C ALA A 76 -21.40 5.84 -27.37
N PHE A 77 -21.35 4.51 -27.46
CA PHE A 77 -21.83 3.76 -28.62
C PHE A 77 -23.34 3.96 -28.83
N LYS A 78 -24.12 3.92 -27.75
CA LYS A 78 -25.57 4.19 -27.73
C LYS A 78 -25.93 5.68 -27.91
N ARG A 79 -24.94 6.58 -28.03
CA ARG A 79 -25.11 8.04 -28.14
C ARG A 79 -25.95 8.65 -27.01
N MET A 80 -25.86 8.08 -25.80
CA MET A 80 -26.63 8.58 -24.67
C MET A 80 -25.98 9.84 -24.08
N PRO A 81 -26.79 10.82 -23.67
CA PRO A 81 -26.32 11.96 -22.88
C PRO A 81 -25.88 11.51 -21.48
N ILE A 82 -25.03 12.32 -20.84
CA ILE A 82 -24.62 12.12 -19.45
C ILE A 82 -25.84 12.21 -18.55
N THR A 83 -26.01 11.23 -17.65
CA THR A 83 -26.94 11.33 -16.53
C THR A 83 -26.13 11.47 -15.25
N LEU A 84 -26.35 12.57 -14.52
CA LEU A 84 -25.64 12.82 -13.27
C LEU A 84 -26.36 12.13 -12.12
N GLU A 85 -25.62 11.33 -11.34
CA GLU A 85 -26.16 10.73 -10.12
C GLU A 85 -26.40 11.79 -9.03
N PRO A 86 -27.26 11.53 -8.03
CA PRO A 86 -27.61 12.52 -7.01
C PRO A 86 -26.41 13.16 -6.28
N TRP A 87 -25.34 12.39 -6.05
CA TRP A 87 -24.12 12.91 -5.42
C TRP A 87 -23.28 13.79 -6.38
N GLN A 88 -23.28 13.49 -7.68
CA GLN A 88 -22.65 14.33 -8.71
C GLN A 88 -23.43 15.63 -8.90
N LEU A 89 -24.77 15.54 -8.89
CA LEU A 89 -25.66 16.69 -8.88
C LEU A 89 -25.40 17.57 -7.65
N PHE A 90 -25.18 16.98 -6.48
CA PHE A 90 -24.84 17.73 -5.27
C PHE A 90 -23.57 18.57 -5.45
N ILE A 91 -22.50 17.99 -5.97
CA ILE A 91 -21.23 18.69 -6.23
C ILE A 91 -21.45 19.86 -7.21
N VAL A 92 -22.05 19.61 -8.38
CA VAL A 92 -22.26 20.63 -9.42
C VAL A 92 -23.21 21.73 -8.92
N CYS A 93 -24.33 21.36 -8.30
CA CYS A 93 -25.31 22.33 -7.80
C CYS A 93 -24.73 23.19 -6.67
N CYS A 94 -23.87 22.64 -5.80
CA CYS A 94 -23.19 23.44 -4.78
C CYS A 94 -22.21 24.43 -5.41
N ALA A 95 -21.34 23.96 -6.31
CA ALA A 95 -20.32 24.78 -6.95
C ALA A 95 -20.90 25.97 -7.72
N PHE A 96 -21.98 25.75 -8.48
CA PHE A 96 -22.59 26.77 -9.34
C PHE A 96 -23.83 27.45 -8.76
N GLY A 97 -24.43 26.90 -7.70
CA GLY A 97 -25.65 27.44 -7.10
C GLY A 97 -25.42 28.49 -6.03
N TRP A 98 -24.33 28.41 -5.28
CA TRP A 98 -24.04 29.39 -4.25
C TRP A 98 -23.43 30.67 -4.84
N VAL A 99 -24.14 31.78 -4.68
CA VAL A 99 -23.73 33.09 -5.21
C VAL A 99 -23.76 34.19 -4.14
N GLN A 100 -22.97 35.24 -4.35
CA GLN A 100 -23.02 36.44 -3.52
C GLN A 100 -24.35 37.20 -3.71
N LYS A 101 -24.95 37.66 -2.60
CA LYS A 101 -26.13 38.53 -2.64
C LYS A 101 -25.77 39.85 -3.32
N GLY A 102 -26.65 40.35 -4.20
CA GLY A 102 -26.43 41.58 -4.97
C GLY A 102 -25.72 41.30 -6.30
N THR A 103 -24.45 40.92 -6.28
CA THR A 103 -23.64 40.75 -7.50
C THR A 103 -23.97 39.50 -8.31
N LYS A 104 -24.55 38.47 -7.67
CA LYS A 104 -24.81 37.13 -8.24
C LYS A 104 -23.56 36.40 -8.76
N LEU A 105 -22.36 36.82 -8.36
CA LEU A 105 -21.12 36.12 -8.67
C LEU A 105 -20.98 34.84 -7.84
N ARG A 106 -20.32 33.82 -8.39
CA ARG A 106 -20.06 32.54 -7.71
C ARG A 106 -19.39 32.75 -6.34
N ARG A 107 -19.86 32.01 -5.34
CA ARG A 107 -19.23 31.96 -3.99
C ARG A 107 -17.93 31.17 -4.03
N PHE A 108 -18.01 29.92 -4.49
CA PHE A 108 -16.89 29.00 -4.40
C PHE A 108 -15.90 29.26 -5.54
N ARG A 109 -14.69 29.67 -5.19
CA ARG A 109 -13.59 29.89 -6.14
C ARG A 109 -12.70 28.67 -6.25
N GLU A 110 -12.70 27.81 -5.24
CA GLU A 110 -12.01 26.54 -5.23
C GLU A 110 -13.01 25.40 -4.97
N VAL A 111 -12.89 24.35 -5.77
CA VAL A 111 -13.61 23.09 -5.61
C VAL A 111 -12.59 21.96 -5.55
N TYR A 112 -12.63 21.19 -4.46
CA TYR A 112 -11.83 19.99 -4.29
C TYR A 112 -12.75 18.77 -4.15
N THR A 113 -12.60 17.79 -5.03
CA THR A 113 -13.34 16.53 -4.93
C THR A 113 -12.38 15.35 -4.92
N GLU A 114 -12.38 14.59 -3.84
CA GLU A 114 -11.65 13.34 -3.75
C GLU A 114 -12.62 12.17 -3.89
N ILE A 115 -12.57 11.48 -5.03
CA ILE A 115 -13.53 10.43 -5.39
C ILE A 115 -12.74 9.20 -5.85
N PRO A 116 -13.12 7.96 -5.48
CA PRO A 116 -12.44 6.75 -5.91
C PRO A 116 -12.37 6.57 -7.44
N ARG A 117 -11.45 5.70 -7.90
CA ARG A 117 -11.24 5.38 -9.32
C ARG A 117 -12.52 4.86 -9.98
N LYS A 118 -12.64 5.06 -11.30
CA LYS A 118 -13.75 4.59 -12.15
C LYS A 118 -15.13 5.24 -11.91
N ASN A 119 -15.22 6.34 -11.18
CA ASN A 119 -16.47 7.09 -10.94
C ASN A 119 -16.71 8.29 -11.89
N GLY A 120 -16.06 8.32 -13.06
CA GLY A 120 -16.36 9.31 -14.11
C GLY A 120 -15.90 10.77 -13.86
N LYS A 121 -14.99 11.01 -12.89
CA LYS A 121 -14.48 12.36 -12.52
C LYS A 121 -14.09 13.24 -13.72
N SER A 122 -13.22 12.74 -14.60
CA SER A 122 -12.68 13.53 -15.72
C SER A 122 -13.75 13.88 -16.76
N ALA A 123 -14.76 13.03 -16.95
CA ALA A 123 -15.87 13.31 -17.87
C ALA A 123 -16.80 14.43 -17.34
N ILE A 124 -17.07 14.44 -16.04
CA ILE A 124 -17.86 15.52 -15.40
C ILE A 124 -17.06 16.82 -15.45
N SER A 125 -15.76 16.75 -15.15
CA SER A 125 -14.88 17.93 -15.15
C SER A 125 -14.70 18.53 -16.55
N ALA A 126 -14.74 17.70 -17.60
CA ALA A 126 -14.83 18.16 -18.99
C ALA A 126 -16.13 18.97 -19.23
N GLY A 127 -17.26 18.51 -18.69
CA GLY A 127 -18.53 19.24 -18.74
C GLY A 127 -18.50 20.56 -17.95
N VAL A 128 -17.85 20.57 -16.78
CA VAL A 128 -17.62 21.78 -15.97
C VAL A 128 -16.76 22.79 -16.73
N ALA A 129 -15.66 22.35 -17.35
CA ALA A 129 -14.81 23.19 -18.17
C ALA A 129 -15.57 23.79 -19.37
N LEU A 130 -16.36 22.98 -20.08
CA LEU A 130 -17.20 23.45 -21.18
C LEU A 130 -18.28 24.44 -20.71
N TYR A 131 -18.84 24.25 -19.52
CA TYR A 131 -19.79 25.20 -18.95
C TYR A 131 -19.10 26.55 -18.66
N CYS A 132 -17.92 26.53 -18.05
CA CYS A 132 -17.15 27.75 -17.78
C CYS A 132 -16.69 28.45 -19.07
N PHE A 133 -16.39 27.69 -20.11
CA PHE A 133 -16.01 28.17 -21.43
C PHE A 133 -17.16 28.81 -22.22
N THR A 134 -18.43 28.48 -21.92
CA THR A 134 -19.59 28.89 -22.75
C THR A 134 -20.68 29.63 -21.99
N CYS A 135 -21.11 29.12 -20.84
CA CYS A 135 -22.38 29.48 -20.20
C CYS A 135 -22.24 30.38 -18.96
N ASP A 136 -21.00 30.66 -18.54
CA ASP A 136 -20.67 31.33 -17.29
C ASP A 136 -20.54 32.87 -17.43
N ASN A 137 -20.82 33.38 -18.62
CA ASN A 137 -20.89 34.82 -18.97
C ASN A 137 -19.59 35.60 -18.66
N GLU A 138 -18.44 35.00 -18.93
CA GLU A 138 -17.13 35.65 -18.83
C GLU A 138 -16.58 35.92 -20.25
N PHE A 139 -16.18 37.16 -20.53
CA PHE A 139 -15.57 37.55 -21.80
C PHE A 139 -14.09 37.16 -21.82
N GLY A 140 -13.59 36.59 -22.92
CA GLY A 140 -12.22 36.08 -23.00
C GLY A 140 -11.93 35.01 -21.97
N ALA A 141 -12.88 34.10 -21.72
CA ALA A 141 -12.72 33.04 -20.72
C ALA A 141 -11.57 32.09 -21.10
N GLU A 142 -10.50 32.12 -20.31
CA GLU A 142 -9.39 31.18 -20.43
C GLU A 142 -9.66 29.96 -19.56
N VAL A 143 -9.84 28.80 -20.18
CA VAL A 143 -10.08 27.53 -19.49
C VAL A 143 -8.91 26.59 -19.73
N TYR A 144 -8.42 25.97 -18.66
CA TYR A 144 -7.25 25.09 -18.73
C TYR A 144 -7.54 23.72 -18.13
N SER A 145 -7.04 22.68 -18.79
CA SER A 145 -6.95 21.33 -18.21
C SER A 145 -5.50 21.07 -17.83
N GLY A 146 -5.18 21.33 -16.56
CA GLY A 146 -3.84 21.21 -16.00
C GLY A 146 -3.58 19.83 -15.39
N ALA A 147 -2.42 19.26 -15.69
CA ALA A 147 -1.93 18.06 -15.01
C ALA A 147 -0.40 18.02 -14.98
N ALA A 148 0.16 17.10 -14.17
CA ALA A 148 1.59 16.88 -14.06
C ALA A 148 2.22 16.40 -15.39
N THR A 149 1.47 15.61 -16.18
CA THR A 149 1.93 15.08 -17.47
C THR A 149 0.98 15.45 -18.61
N GLU A 150 1.51 15.49 -19.83
CA GLU A 150 0.72 15.72 -21.04
C GLU A 150 -0.45 14.75 -21.12
N LYS A 151 -0.16 13.45 -21.01
CA LYS A 151 -1.16 12.39 -21.13
C LYS A 151 -2.35 12.60 -20.19
N GLN A 152 -2.13 13.12 -18.99
CA GLN A 152 -3.18 13.41 -18.02
C GLN A 152 -3.95 14.68 -18.36
N ALA A 153 -3.28 15.75 -18.79
CA ALA A 153 -3.95 16.98 -19.22
C ALA A 153 -4.94 16.71 -20.36
N TRP A 154 -4.63 15.73 -21.22
CA TRP A 154 -5.52 15.24 -22.28
C TRP A 154 -6.71 14.41 -21.80
N GLU A 155 -6.72 13.84 -20.59
CA GLU A 155 -7.83 12.99 -20.11
C GLU A 155 -9.11 13.79 -19.80
N VAL A 156 -9.02 15.09 -19.53
CA VAL A 156 -10.19 15.99 -19.45
C VAL A 156 -10.45 16.71 -20.78
N PHE A 157 -9.40 17.20 -21.45
CA PHE A 157 -9.56 17.95 -22.70
C PHE A 157 -10.09 17.09 -23.86
N ARG A 158 -9.61 15.84 -24.01
CA ARG A 158 -10.05 14.96 -25.11
C ARG A 158 -11.55 14.63 -25.03
N PRO A 159 -12.13 14.29 -23.86
CA PRO A 159 -13.58 14.21 -23.71
C PRO A 159 -14.29 15.51 -24.09
N ALA A 160 -13.86 16.68 -23.60
CA ALA A 160 -14.51 17.96 -23.90
C ALA A 160 -14.56 18.23 -25.41
N ARG A 161 -13.43 18.06 -26.10
CA ARG A 161 -13.34 18.19 -27.55
C ARG A 161 -14.31 17.24 -28.27
N LEU A 162 -14.39 15.98 -27.81
CA LEU A 162 -15.29 14.99 -28.42
C LEU A 162 -16.76 15.30 -28.16
N MET A 163 -17.10 15.87 -26.99
CA MET A 163 -18.45 16.37 -26.68
C MET A 163 -18.86 17.48 -27.64
N CYS A 164 -17.98 18.46 -27.91
CA CYS A 164 -18.23 19.52 -28.89
C CYS A 164 -18.42 18.94 -30.30
N LYS A 165 -17.52 18.05 -30.76
CA LYS A 165 -17.66 17.40 -32.09
C LYS A 165 -18.95 16.62 -32.27
N ARG A 166 -19.50 16.06 -31.18
CA ARG A 166 -20.72 15.26 -31.19
C ARG A 166 -21.98 16.09 -30.92
N THR A 167 -21.84 17.38 -30.63
CA THR A 167 -22.96 18.28 -30.31
C THR A 167 -22.91 19.52 -31.21
N PRO A 168 -23.29 19.42 -32.51
CA PRO A 168 -23.22 20.54 -33.44
C PRO A 168 -23.97 21.79 -32.97
N LEU A 169 -25.11 21.61 -32.31
CA LEU A 169 -25.90 22.72 -31.74
C LEU A 169 -25.13 23.53 -30.69
N LEU A 170 -24.27 22.88 -29.89
CA LEU A 170 -23.41 23.58 -28.93
C LEU A 170 -22.37 24.42 -29.65
N VAL A 171 -21.77 23.86 -30.70
CA VAL A 171 -20.75 24.53 -31.51
C VAL A 171 -21.34 25.76 -32.22
N GLU A 172 -22.51 25.60 -32.83
CA GLU A 172 -23.21 26.68 -33.53
C GLU A 172 -23.67 27.78 -32.57
N ALA A 173 -24.29 27.42 -31.43
CA ALA A 173 -24.84 28.39 -30.49
C ALA A 173 -23.79 29.30 -29.83
N PHE A 174 -22.54 28.84 -29.71
CA PHE A 174 -21.46 29.58 -29.05
C PHE A 174 -20.29 29.95 -29.98
N GLY A 175 -20.39 29.65 -31.28
CA GLY A 175 -19.34 29.93 -32.26
C GLY A 175 -18.01 29.22 -31.97
N ILE A 176 -18.07 27.94 -31.59
CA ILE A 176 -16.88 27.19 -31.12
C ILE A 176 -16.07 26.65 -32.30
N GLU A 177 -14.82 27.08 -32.43
CA GLU A 177 -13.84 26.43 -33.29
C GLU A 177 -13.20 25.24 -32.56
N VAL A 178 -13.33 24.03 -33.13
CA VAL A 178 -12.88 22.78 -32.51
C VAL A 178 -11.58 22.28 -33.14
N ASN A 179 -10.43 22.72 -32.63
CA ASN A 179 -9.13 22.36 -33.16
C ASN A 179 -8.57 21.06 -32.55
N ALA A 180 -7.33 20.71 -32.89
CA ALA A 180 -6.68 19.49 -32.38
C ALA A 180 -6.37 19.58 -30.89
N SER A 181 -5.76 20.70 -30.47
CA SER A 181 -5.22 20.95 -29.13
C SER A 181 -5.86 22.16 -28.43
N ASN A 182 -6.86 22.82 -29.01
CA ASN A 182 -7.65 23.84 -28.31
C ASN A 182 -9.11 23.90 -28.82
N LEU A 183 -9.97 24.55 -28.04
CA LEU A 183 -11.29 25.04 -28.44
C LEU A 183 -11.28 26.55 -28.33
N ASN A 184 -11.72 27.27 -29.36
CA ASN A 184 -11.69 28.74 -29.37
C ASN A 184 -13.08 29.31 -29.66
N ARG A 185 -13.36 30.51 -29.15
CA ARG A 185 -14.52 31.32 -29.53
C ARG A 185 -14.02 32.67 -30.01
N PRO A 186 -13.85 32.85 -31.34
CA PRO A 186 -13.24 34.07 -31.89
C PRO A 186 -13.98 35.37 -31.53
N GLU A 187 -15.30 35.30 -31.31
CA GLU A 187 -16.14 36.47 -31.01
C GLU A 187 -15.73 37.17 -29.70
N ASP A 188 -15.40 36.39 -28.66
CA ASP A 188 -15.05 36.92 -27.33
C ASP A 188 -13.62 36.58 -26.89
N GLY A 189 -12.85 35.88 -27.74
CA GLY A 189 -11.47 35.48 -27.46
C GLY A 189 -11.33 34.38 -26.41
N ALA A 190 -12.42 33.70 -26.02
CA ALA A 190 -12.33 32.60 -25.07
C ALA A 190 -11.57 31.40 -25.67
N ARG A 191 -10.79 30.71 -24.82
CA ARG A 191 -10.01 29.52 -25.21
C ARG A 191 -10.10 28.42 -24.15
N PHE A 192 -10.10 27.17 -24.60
CA PHE A 192 -9.92 26.00 -23.74
C PHE A 192 -8.81 25.11 -24.31
N GLU A 193 -7.74 24.89 -23.54
CA GLU A 193 -6.59 24.09 -23.95
C GLU A 193 -6.01 23.24 -22.79
N PRO A 194 -5.34 22.10 -23.10
CA PRO A 194 -4.58 21.37 -22.11
C PRO A 194 -3.33 22.17 -21.73
N LEU A 195 -2.97 22.14 -20.46
CA LEU A 195 -1.76 22.77 -19.95
C LEU A 195 -0.90 21.76 -19.19
N ILE A 196 0.40 21.77 -19.46
CA ILE A 196 1.35 20.75 -19.02
C ILE A 196 2.45 21.44 -18.21
N GLY A 197 2.76 20.94 -17.01
CA GLY A 197 3.85 21.46 -16.19
C GLY A 197 3.55 22.82 -15.55
N ASN A 198 4.57 23.68 -15.39
CA ASN A 198 4.41 25.00 -14.77
C ASN A 198 4.23 26.09 -15.85
N PRO A 199 3.02 26.66 -16.02
CA PRO A 199 2.85 27.81 -16.91
C PRO A 199 3.62 29.02 -16.35
N GLY A 200 4.00 29.97 -17.20
CA GLY A 200 4.46 31.28 -16.72
C GLY A 200 3.29 32.14 -16.22
N ASP A 201 3.58 33.19 -15.45
CA ASP A 201 2.60 34.08 -14.78
C ASP A 201 1.73 34.95 -15.74
N GLY A 202 1.81 34.74 -17.05
CA GLY A 202 1.11 35.56 -18.05
C GLY A 202 -0.35 35.17 -18.33
N ALA A 203 -0.80 34.02 -17.85
CA ALA A 203 -2.17 33.55 -18.08
C ALA A 203 -3.17 34.20 -17.12
N SER A 204 -4.42 34.37 -17.56
CA SER A 204 -5.53 34.86 -16.74
C SER A 204 -6.69 33.87 -16.73
N PRO A 205 -6.54 32.71 -16.04
CA PRO A 205 -7.53 31.64 -16.06
C PRO A 205 -8.86 32.09 -15.49
N HIS A 206 -9.93 31.84 -16.23
CA HIS A 206 -11.29 31.85 -15.70
C HIS A 206 -11.64 30.52 -15.03
N CYS A 207 -11.16 29.39 -15.59
CA CYS A 207 -11.35 28.07 -14.98
C CYS A 207 -10.11 27.21 -15.19
N ALA A 208 -9.62 26.56 -14.13
CA ALA A 208 -8.55 25.58 -14.22
C ALA A 208 -9.02 24.27 -13.61
N ILE A 209 -8.99 23.21 -14.43
CA ILE A 209 -9.19 21.84 -13.97
C ILE A 209 -7.83 21.26 -13.60
N VAL A 210 -7.65 20.83 -12.36
CA VAL A 210 -6.44 20.11 -11.92
C VAL A 210 -6.83 18.64 -11.76
N ASP A 211 -6.43 17.80 -12.72
CA ASP A 211 -6.73 16.36 -12.69
C ASP A 211 -5.64 15.58 -11.93
N GLU A 212 -6.09 14.52 -11.26
CA GLU A 212 -5.31 13.63 -10.41
C GLU A 212 -4.30 14.35 -9.52
N TYR A 213 -4.76 15.33 -8.71
CA TYR A 213 -3.87 16.18 -7.91
C TYR A 213 -2.91 15.41 -7.01
N HIS A 214 -3.29 14.21 -6.55
CA HIS A 214 -2.42 13.32 -5.78
C HIS A 214 -1.15 12.84 -6.50
N GLU A 215 -1.09 12.94 -7.83
CA GLU A 215 0.09 12.61 -8.63
C GLU A 215 1.02 13.81 -8.86
N HIS A 216 0.67 15.00 -8.37
CA HIS A 216 1.47 16.21 -8.57
C HIS A 216 2.61 16.23 -7.55
N PRO A 217 3.88 16.29 -8.00
CA PRO A 217 5.03 16.27 -7.09
C PRO A 217 5.19 17.58 -6.31
N THR A 218 4.67 18.68 -6.84
CA THR A 218 4.71 20.03 -6.23
C THR A 218 3.40 20.76 -6.49
N ASP A 219 3.12 21.82 -5.73
CA ASP A 219 1.93 22.65 -5.89
C ASP A 219 2.04 23.68 -7.03
N ALA A 220 3.18 23.75 -7.73
CA ALA A 220 3.50 24.82 -8.68
C ALA A 220 2.37 25.10 -9.70
N LEU A 221 1.84 24.08 -10.38
CA LEU A 221 0.73 24.25 -11.33
C LEU A 221 -0.52 24.82 -10.63
N TYR A 222 -0.86 24.28 -9.45
CA TYR A 222 -2.03 24.70 -8.68
C TYR A 222 -1.90 26.17 -8.27
N THR A 223 -0.75 26.53 -7.72
CA THR A 223 -0.45 27.88 -7.24
C THR A 223 -0.40 28.88 -8.39
N THR A 224 0.26 28.57 -9.51
CA THR A 224 0.30 29.47 -10.69
C THR A 224 -1.09 29.69 -11.29
N MET A 225 -1.93 28.65 -11.34
CA MET A 225 -3.32 28.81 -11.79
C MET A 225 -4.12 29.69 -10.83
N LEU A 226 -3.97 29.48 -9.52
CA LEU A 226 -4.67 30.24 -8.50
C LEU A 226 -4.25 31.72 -8.48
N THR A 227 -2.96 32.03 -8.67
CA THR A 227 -2.48 33.42 -8.74
C THR A 227 -2.95 34.12 -10.00
N GLY A 228 -2.90 33.44 -11.17
CA GLY A 228 -3.37 33.99 -12.44
C GLY A 228 -4.88 34.32 -12.47
N MET A 229 -5.66 33.65 -11.62
CA MET A 229 -7.11 33.89 -11.47
C MET A 229 -7.46 35.24 -10.82
N GLY A 230 -6.49 35.95 -10.21
CA GLY A 230 -6.75 37.13 -9.38
C GLY A 230 -7.48 38.28 -10.07
N ALA A 231 -7.34 38.44 -11.39
CA ALA A 231 -8.00 39.49 -12.18
C ALA A 231 -9.47 39.15 -12.55
N ARG A 232 -9.88 37.87 -12.43
CA ARG A 232 -11.21 37.41 -12.82
C ARG A 232 -12.22 37.62 -11.70
N ARG A 233 -13.46 37.94 -12.06
CA ARG A 233 -14.52 38.27 -11.08
C ARG A 233 -15.08 37.04 -10.36
N GLN A 234 -15.13 35.91 -11.07
CA GLN A 234 -15.68 34.65 -10.58
C GLN A 234 -14.91 33.43 -11.12
N PRO A 235 -13.59 33.36 -10.91
CA PRO A 235 -12.79 32.24 -11.38
C PRO A 235 -13.16 30.93 -10.68
N LEU A 236 -12.75 29.80 -11.25
CA LEU A 236 -12.91 28.46 -10.67
C LEU A 236 -11.64 27.64 -10.77
N MET A 237 -11.06 27.30 -9.62
CA MET A 237 -10.15 26.17 -9.49
C MET A 237 -10.96 24.91 -9.22
N TRP A 238 -10.84 23.90 -10.07
CA TRP A 238 -11.56 22.62 -9.95
C TRP A 238 -10.56 21.47 -9.88
N ALA A 239 -10.20 21.09 -8.65
CA ALA A 239 -9.29 19.99 -8.38
C ALA A 239 -10.06 18.68 -8.16
N ILE A 240 -9.69 17.68 -8.95
CA ILE A 240 -10.23 16.33 -8.82
C ILE A 240 -9.08 15.36 -8.54
N THR A 241 -9.33 14.39 -7.67
CA THR A 241 -8.29 13.43 -7.32
C THR A 241 -8.86 12.12 -6.79
N THR A 242 -8.05 11.08 -6.76
CA THR A 242 -8.22 9.92 -5.88
C THR A 242 -7.35 10.07 -4.63
N ALA A 243 -7.57 9.23 -3.62
CA ALA A 243 -6.63 9.09 -2.52
C ALA A 243 -5.26 8.65 -3.07
N GLY A 244 -4.21 9.39 -2.72
CA GLY A 244 -2.82 9.06 -3.02
C GLY A 244 -2.07 8.49 -1.82
N TYR A 245 -0.88 7.94 -2.06
CA TYR A 245 -0.02 7.39 -1.01
C TYR A 245 0.93 8.43 -0.39
N ASN A 246 1.16 9.56 -1.09
CA ASN A 246 2.04 10.61 -0.61
C ASN A 246 1.31 11.53 0.37
N ILE A 247 1.54 11.35 1.66
CA ILE A 247 0.97 12.18 2.74
C ILE A 247 1.75 13.49 2.97
N GLU A 248 2.92 13.64 2.36
CA GLU A 248 3.74 14.86 2.40
C GLU A 248 3.55 15.72 1.14
N GLY A 249 2.67 15.29 0.23
CA GLY A 249 2.44 15.96 -1.04
C GLY A 249 1.41 17.09 -0.96
N PRO A 250 1.41 18.00 -1.95
CA PRO A 250 0.54 19.18 -1.96
C PRO A 250 -0.96 18.84 -1.99
N CYS A 251 -1.32 17.69 -2.58
CA CYS A 251 -2.69 17.19 -2.55
C CYS A 251 -3.14 16.81 -1.13
N TYR A 252 -2.24 16.26 -0.32
CA TYR A 252 -2.58 15.91 1.07
C TYR A 252 -2.72 17.16 1.94
N ASP A 253 -1.93 18.20 1.69
CA ASP A 253 -2.11 19.51 2.33
C ASP A 253 -3.46 20.13 1.97
N LYS A 254 -3.86 20.11 0.70
CA LYS A 254 -5.20 20.57 0.28
C LYS A 254 -6.31 19.71 0.88
N ARG A 255 -6.12 18.39 1.00
CA ARG A 255 -7.05 17.49 1.72
C ARG A 255 -7.18 17.92 3.19
N ARG A 256 -6.08 18.22 3.88
CA ARG A 256 -6.10 18.71 5.26
C ARG A 256 -6.86 20.03 5.40
N GLU A 257 -6.61 20.99 4.51
CA GLU A 257 -7.35 22.25 4.47
C GLU A 257 -8.88 22.01 4.33
N VAL A 258 -9.27 21.09 3.45
CA VAL A 258 -10.68 20.71 3.28
C VAL A 258 -11.25 20.09 4.55
N ILE A 259 -10.51 19.21 5.23
CA ILE A 259 -10.95 18.59 6.50
C ILE A 259 -11.10 19.64 7.60
N GLU A 260 -10.13 20.54 7.74
CA GLU A 260 -10.15 21.65 8.71
C GLU A 260 -11.29 22.65 8.43
N MET A 261 -11.65 22.84 7.16
CA MET A 261 -12.82 23.63 6.78
C MET A 261 -14.13 22.89 7.09
N LEU A 262 -14.22 21.59 6.78
CA LEU A 262 -15.43 20.79 6.99
C LEU A 262 -15.75 20.58 8.47
N ASN A 263 -14.73 20.42 9.31
CA ASN A 263 -14.90 20.29 10.76
C ASN A 263 -15.07 21.66 11.47
N GLY A 264 -14.89 22.78 10.75
CA GLY A 264 -15.07 24.14 11.25
C GLY A 264 -13.89 24.73 12.01
N SER A 265 -12.73 24.06 12.04
CA SER A 265 -11.52 24.55 12.72
C SER A 265 -10.92 25.78 12.02
N VAL A 266 -10.88 25.75 10.68
CA VAL A 266 -10.36 26.85 9.85
C VAL A 266 -11.41 27.22 8.80
N PRO A 267 -12.19 28.30 8.99
CA PRO A 267 -13.28 28.63 8.10
C PRO A 267 -12.77 29.16 6.75
N ASN A 268 -13.08 28.46 5.66
CA ASN A 268 -12.87 28.95 4.29
C ASN A 268 -14.22 29.04 3.54
N ASN A 269 -14.71 30.27 3.32
CA ASN A 269 -16.03 30.52 2.71
C ASN A 269 -16.07 30.36 1.19
N GLU A 270 -14.91 30.34 0.52
CA GLU A 270 -14.78 30.26 -0.93
C GLU A 270 -14.28 28.89 -1.41
N LEU A 271 -13.94 27.98 -0.48
CA LEU A 271 -13.63 26.57 -0.76
C LEU A 271 -14.86 25.68 -0.59
N PHE A 272 -15.19 24.91 -1.62
CA PHE A 272 -16.07 23.75 -1.53
C PHE A 272 -15.23 22.47 -1.61
N GLY A 273 -15.39 21.59 -0.63
CA GLY A 273 -14.64 20.34 -0.55
C GLY A 273 -15.56 19.18 -0.22
N VAL A 274 -15.37 18.04 -0.89
CA VAL A 274 -16.01 16.77 -0.50
C VAL A 274 -15.02 15.62 -0.71
N ILE A 275 -14.94 14.75 0.28
CA ILE A 275 -14.00 13.63 0.32
C ILE A 275 -14.78 12.35 0.50
N TYR A 276 -14.73 11.46 -0.49
CA TYR A 276 -15.32 10.12 -0.44
C TYR A 276 -14.24 9.12 -0.05
N THR A 277 -14.26 8.67 1.20
CA THR A 277 -13.25 7.79 1.78
C THR A 277 -13.90 6.83 2.78
N VAL A 278 -13.09 5.99 3.42
CA VAL A 278 -13.50 5.11 4.53
C VAL A 278 -13.23 5.85 5.83
N ASP A 279 -14.14 5.79 6.79
CA ASP A 279 -13.91 6.44 8.10
C ASP A 279 -12.88 5.67 8.91
N GLU A 280 -12.20 6.37 9.83
CA GLU A 280 -11.23 5.73 10.71
C GLU A 280 -11.94 4.73 11.63
N GLY A 281 -11.49 3.47 11.60
CA GLY A 281 -12.11 2.37 12.36
C GLY A 281 -13.25 1.64 11.64
N ASP A 282 -13.58 2.01 10.39
CA ASP A 282 -14.49 1.20 9.56
C ASP A 282 -13.84 -0.15 9.21
N ASP A 283 -14.38 -1.23 9.77
CA ASP A 283 -14.15 -2.60 9.31
C ASP A 283 -15.17 -2.94 8.21
N SER A 284 -14.83 -3.86 7.32
CA SER A 284 -15.72 -4.51 6.37
C SER A 284 -17.02 -5.05 6.99
N GLN A 285 -17.04 -5.26 8.32
CA GLN A 285 -18.12 -5.88 9.08
C GLN A 285 -18.57 -7.23 8.48
N PHE A 286 -17.71 -7.87 7.69
CA PHE A 286 -18.02 -9.15 7.06
C PHE A 286 -18.10 -10.23 8.13
N ALA A 287 -19.32 -10.52 8.56
CA ALA A 287 -19.62 -11.71 9.35
C ALA A 287 -20.00 -12.84 8.38
N ARG A 288 -19.34 -13.99 8.52
CA ARG A 288 -19.72 -15.21 7.78
C ARG A 288 -21.21 -15.49 8.02
N PRO A 289 -22.06 -15.47 6.97
CA PRO A 289 -23.48 -15.71 7.15
C PRO A 289 -23.74 -17.13 7.66
N GLU A 290 -24.67 -17.27 8.60
CA GLU A 290 -25.06 -18.59 9.09
C GLU A 290 -25.75 -19.38 7.99
N LEU A 291 -25.70 -20.72 8.08
CA LEU A 291 -26.33 -21.60 7.10
C LEU A 291 -27.81 -21.24 6.81
N PRO A 292 -28.69 -20.94 7.80
CA PRO A 292 -30.06 -20.52 7.52
C PRO A 292 -30.16 -19.22 6.70
N GLN A 293 -29.26 -18.28 6.92
CA GLN A 293 -29.21 -17.02 6.17
C GLN A 293 -28.77 -17.27 4.72
N LEU A 294 -27.76 -18.12 4.50
CA LEU A 294 -27.34 -18.52 3.15
C LEU A 294 -28.47 -19.24 2.40
N ILE A 295 -29.20 -20.14 3.08
CA ILE A 295 -30.37 -20.81 2.49
C ILE A 295 -31.41 -19.77 2.07
N ALA A 296 -31.75 -18.82 2.94
CA ALA A 296 -32.73 -17.78 2.63
C ALA A 296 -32.31 -16.89 1.45
N THR A 297 -31.06 -16.44 1.43
CA THR A 297 -30.51 -15.57 0.38
C THR A 297 -30.45 -16.29 -0.97
N ILE A 298 -29.88 -17.50 -1.03
CA ILE A 298 -29.77 -18.28 -2.27
C ILE A 298 -31.16 -18.65 -2.78
N ARG A 299 -32.08 -19.03 -1.88
CA ARG A 299 -33.47 -19.27 -2.27
C ARG A 299 -34.12 -18.03 -2.88
N SER A 300 -33.95 -16.85 -2.27
CA SER A 300 -34.49 -15.61 -2.81
C SER A 300 -33.93 -15.30 -4.21
N ASP A 301 -32.63 -15.50 -4.42
CA ASP A 301 -31.99 -15.28 -5.72
C ASP A 301 -32.51 -16.27 -6.78
N LEU A 302 -32.60 -17.57 -6.44
CA LEU A 302 -33.14 -18.58 -7.35
C LEU A 302 -34.60 -18.32 -7.73
N LEU A 303 -35.47 -18.00 -6.76
CA LEU A 303 -36.88 -17.69 -7.03
C LEU A 303 -37.03 -16.46 -7.92
N THR A 304 -36.21 -15.43 -7.68
CA THR A 304 -36.18 -14.20 -8.49
C THR A 304 -35.76 -14.50 -9.93
N ARG A 305 -34.69 -15.28 -10.12
CA ARG A 305 -34.18 -15.64 -11.45
C ARG A 305 -35.12 -16.54 -12.24
N PHE A 306 -35.85 -17.42 -11.55
CA PHE A 306 -36.84 -18.30 -12.19
C PHE A 306 -38.23 -17.65 -12.35
N GLN A 307 -38.41 -16.41 -11.89
CA GLN A 307 -39.70 -15.69 -11.93
C GLN A 307 -40.84 -16.51 -11.31
N GLN A 308 -40.55 -17.21 -10.20
CA GLN A 308 -41.50 -18.07 -9.52
C GLN A 308 -42.06 -17.39 -8.27
N ASP A 309 -43.34 -17.01 -8.32
CA ASP A 309 -44.04 -16.36 -7.20
C ASP A 309 -44.65 -17.35 -6.19
N VAL A 310 -44.76 -18.64 -6.55
CA VAL A 310 -45.39 -19.67 -5.71
C VAL A 310 -44.34 -20.55 -5.04
N VAL A 311 -44.21 -20.44 -3.71
CA VAL A 311 -43.27 -21.25 -2.92
C VAL A 311 -43.93 -22.55 -2.47
N LEU A 312 -43.73 -23.64 -3.22
CA LEU A 312 -44.10 -24.98 -2.77
C LEU A 312 -43.04 -25.55 -1.82
N ARG A 313 -43.48 -26.20 -0.73
CA ARG A 313 -42.58 -26.81 0.28
C ARG A 313 -41.66 -27.90 -0.28
N ARG A 314 -42.01 -28.51 -1.41
CA ARG A 314 -41.24 -29.58 -2.10
C ARG A 314 -40.91 -29.18 -3.54
N MET A 315 -40.19 -28.08 -3.68
CA MET A 315 -39.75 -27.57 -4.98
C MET A 315 -38.25 -27.80 -5.15
N ASP A 316 -37.81 -28.10 -6.36
CA ASP A 316 -36.39 -28.34 -6.66
C ASP A 316 -35.51 -27.14 -6.27
N ALA A 317 -36.02 -25.90 -6.38
CA ALA A 317 -35.32 -24.70 -5.93
C ALA A 317 -35.02 -24.69 -4.41
N GLU A 318 -35.86 -25.30 -3.58
CA GLU A 318 -35.62 -25.45 -2.13
C GLU A 318 -34.52 -26.49 -1.87
N VAL A 319 -34.44 -27.54 -2.69
CA VAL A 319 -33.35 -28.53 -2.61
C VAL A 319 -32.03 -27.92 -3.07
N TYR A 320 -32.02 -27.26 -4.24
CA TYR A 320 -30.82 -26.61 -4.78
C TYR A 320 -30.28 -25.51 -3.88
N SER A 321 -31.14 -24.65 -3.32
CA SER A 321 -30.71 -23.60 -2.39
C SER A 321 -30.02 -24.17 -1.15
N ARG A 322 -30.53 -25.28 -0.59
CA ARG A 322 -29.90 -25.95 0.56
C ARG A 322 -28.56 -26.60 0.22
N VAL A 323 -28.47 -27.29 -0.91
CA VAL A 323 -27.22 -27.93 -1.35
C VAL A 323 -26.14 -26.88 -1.62
N GLN A 324 -26.49 -25.81 -2.34
CA GLN A 324 -25.57 -24.71 -2.61
C GLN A 324 -25.19 -23.95 -1.34
N ALA A 325 -26.15 -23.65 -0.47
CA ALA A 325 -25.86 -23.02 0.82
C ALA A 325 -24.92 -23.87 1.68
N ALA A 326 -25.09 -25.19 1.72
CA ALA A 326 -24.20 -26.09 2.45
C ALA A 326 -22.78 -26.11 1.87
N ALA A 327 -22.65 -26.15 0.54
CA ALA A 327 -21.35 -26.08 -0.14
C ALA A 327 -20.63 -24.74 0.15
N VAL A 328 -21.34 -23.62 -0.02
CA VAL A 328 -20.82 -22.27 0.24
C VAL A 328 -20.47 -22.09 1.72
N HIS A 329 -21.32 -22.57 2.63
CA HIS A 329 -21.08 -22.51 4.07
C HIS A 329 -19.81 -23.28 4.45
N THR A 330 -19.59 -24.46 3.87
CA THR A 330 -18.37 -25.26 4.09
C THR A 330 -17.14 -24.53 3.54
N LEU A 331 -17.24 -23.95 2.33
CA LEU A 331 -16.16 -23.19 1.72
C LEU A 331 -15.76 -21.96 2.56
N TYR A 332 -16.74 -21.16 2.99
CA TYR A 332 -16.47 -20.02 3.88
C TYR A 332 -15.88 -20.46 5.23
N GLY A 333 -16.28 -21.62 5.75
CA GLY A 333 -15.66 -22.18 6.96
C GLY A 333 -14.21 -22.57 6.76
N TYR A 334 -13.87 -23.16 5.61
CA TYR A 334 -12.48 -23.48 5.29
C TYR A 334 -11.62 -22.22 5.09
N ILE A 335 -12.18 -21.18 4.45
CA ILE A 335 -11.48 -19.90 4.27
C ILE A 335 -11.27 -19.20 5.62
N ASP A 336 -12.26 -19.17 6.52
CA ASP A 336 -12.11 -18.62 7.88
C ASP A 336 -11.06 -19.39 8.69
N TYR A 337 -11.09 -20.73 8.63
CA TYR A 337 -10.06 -21.58 9.22
C TYR A 337 -8.66 -21.23 8.70
N LEU A 338 -8.49 -21.08 7.39
CA LEU A 338 -7.21 -20.68 6.80
C LEU A 338 -6.81 -19.27 7.23
N ALA A 339 -7.71 -18.30 7.19
CA ALA A 339 -7.43 -16.92 7.55
C ALA A 339 -6.90 -16.79 8.99
N ARG A 340 -7.50 -17.50 9.95
CA ARG A 340 -7.02 -17.57 11.34
C ARG A 340 -5.65 -18.23 11.46
N ASN A 341 -5.39 -19.24 10.63
CA ASN A 341 -4.16 -20.04 10.69
C ASN A 341 -2.99 -19.46 9.90
N MET A 342 -3.23 -18.50 9.00
CA MET A 342 -2.21 -17.90 8.14
C MET A 342 -1.19 -17.06 8.91
N LEU A 343 -1.58 -16.52 10.07
CA LEU A 343 -0.73 -15.68 10.91
C LEU A 343 -0.46 -16.37 12.26
N PRO A 344 0.76 -16.22 12.82
CA PRO A 344 1.19 -16.94 14.02
C PRO A 344 0.48 -16.53 15.32
N ASP A 345 -0.18 -15.38 15.34
CA ASP A 345 -0.86 -14.80 16.50
C ASP A 345 -2.17 -15.51 16.85
N MET A 346 -2.89 -16.02 15.85
CA MET A 346 -4.22 -16.64 16.05
C MET A 346 -4.31 -18.08 15.53
N CYS A 347 -3.22 -18.64 15.02
CA CYS A 347 -3.22 -19.97 14.45
C CYS A 347 -3.32 -21.09 15.49
N ASP A 348 -3.80 -22.24 15.06
CA ASP A 348 -3.90 -23.45 15.88
C ASP A 348 -2.50 -24.04 16.12
N GLU A 349 -2.38 -24.97 17.07
CA GLU A 349 -1.09 -25.54 17.50
C GLU A 349 -0.26 -26.13 16.33
N ASP A 350 -0.89 -26.87 15.42
CA ASP A 350 -0.21 -27.48 14.26
C ASP A 350 0.43 -26.44 13.33
N TRP A 351 -0.28 -25.32 13.11
CA TRP A 351 0.22 -24.21 12.32
C TRP A 351 1.29 -23.43 13.07
N LEU A 352 1.15 -23.29 14.39
CA LEU A 352 2.17 -22.65 15.22
C LEU A 352 3.52 -23.39 15.13
N TYR A 353 3.53 -24.73 15.08
CA TYR A 353 4.76 -25.50 14.80
C TYR A 353 5.38 -25.13 13.46
N ARG A 354 4.57 -24.89 12.42
CA ARG A 354 5.08 -24.46 11.10
C ARG A 354 5.71 -23.07 11.18
N HIS A 355 5.03 -22.10 11.79
CA HIS A 355 5.56 -20.74 11.99
C HIS A 355 6.83 -20.72 12.85
N ALA A 356 6.83 -21.48 13.94
CA ALA A 356 7.96 -21.63 14.83
C ALA A 356 9.20 -22.19 14.12
N ARG A 357 9.03 -23.17 13.21
CA ARG A 357 10.15 -23.71 12.40
C ARG A 357 10.76 -22.65 11.49
N ILE A 358 9.94 -21.82 10.85
CA ILE A 358 10.40 -20.72 10.00
C ILE A 358 11.29 -19.75 10.80
N LYS A 359 10.91 -19.48 12.07
CA LYS A 359 11.66 -18.59 12.97
C LYS A 359 12.68 -19.31 13.88
N ARG A 360 12.92 -20.60 13.68
CA ARG A 360 13.82 -21.44 14.50
C ARG A 360 13.54 -21.34 16.02
N CYS A 361 12.27 -21.38 16.39
CA CYS A 361 11.79 -21.20 17.76
C CYS A 361 11.02 -22.43 18.26
N PRO A 362 11.67 -23.61 18.42
CA PRO A 362 10.99 -24.85 18.80
C PRO A 362 10.40 -24.76 20.21
N ARG A 363 9.25 -25.40 20.45
CA ARG A 363 8.63 -25.56 21.77
C ARG A 363 9.54 -26.35 22.70
N LYS A 364 9.64 -25.96 23.97
CA LYS A 364 10.44 -26.73 24.95
C LYS A 364 9.67 -27.97 25.40
N ASN A 365 10.31 -29.13 25.34
CA ASN A 365 9.76 -30.40 25.81
C ASN A 365 9.81 -30.48 27.35
N ALA A 366 8.97 -31.34 27.92
CA ALA A 366 9.06 -31.71 29.32
C ALA A 366 10.43 -32.33 29.66
N VAL A 367 10.88 -32.12 30.90
CA VAL A 367 12.13 -32.65 31.46
C VAL A 367 11.81 -33.46 32.71
N SER A 368 12.41 -34.64 32.86
CA SER A 368 12.27 -35.46 34.07
C SER A 368 13.07 -34.89 35.24
N ALA A 369 12.47 -34.92 36.43
CA ALA A 369 13.17 -34.60 37.67
C ALA A 369 14.31 -35.61 37.92
N LYS A 370 15.42 -35.11 38.47
CA LYS A 370 16.60 -35.90 38.83
C LYS A 370 17.03 -35.52 40.24
N GLY A 371 17.64 -36.46 40.93
CA GLY A 371 18.17 -36.24 42.26
C GLY A 371 18.69 -37.53 42.85
N PHE A 372 18.63 -37.64 44.16
CA PHE A 372 19.09 -38.83 44.88
C PHE A 372 17.98 -39.37 45.76
N ALA A 373 17.95 -40.70 45.90
CA ALA A 373 17.22 -41.38 46.95
C ALA A 373 18.24 -41.87 47.99
N ARG A 374 17.94 -41.68 49.27
CA ARG A 374 18.80 -42.03 50.39
C ARG A 374 18.13 -43.00 51.36
N TRP A 375 18.94 -43.89 51.91
CA TRP A 375 18.59 -44.77 53.02
C TRP A 375 19.64 -44.61 54.11
N ASP A 376 19.19 -44.26 55.30
CA ASP A 376 20.01 -44.05 56.49
C ASP A 376 20.03 -45.31 57.37
N GLY A 377 21.10 -45.51 58.14
CA GLY A 377 21.21 -46.60 59.11
C GLY A 377 21.40 -48.00 58.50
N ILE A 378 21.93 -48.10 57.28
CA ILE A 378 22.15 -49.39 56.60
C ILE A 378 23.35 -50.13 57.19
N ALA A 379 23.14 -51.37 57.64
CA ALA A 379 24.21 -52.25 58.09
C ALA A 379 24.86 -53.02 56.93
N GLY A 380 26.19 -53.13 56.95
CA GLY A 380 26.96 -53.83 55.90
C GLY A 380 27.11 -53.01 54.61
N THR A 381 27.31 -53.70 53.49
CA THR A 381 27.51 -53.08 52.16
C THR A 381 26.54 -53.61 51.09
N PRO A 382 25.21 -53.65 51.33
CA PRO A 382 24.25 -54.04 50.31
C PRO A 382 24.28 -53.06 49.11
N GLU A 383 23.89 -53.54 47.93
CA GLU A 383 23.95 -52.82 46.66
C GLU A 383 22.55 -52.64 46.08
N ILE A 384 22.23 -51.43 45.60
CA ILE A 384 21.09 -51.20 44.72
C ILE A 384 21.59 -51.22 43.28
N PRO A 385 21.11 -52.14 42.42
CA PRO A 385 21.45 -52.15 41.00
C PRO A 385 20.92 -50.92 40.25
N ALA A 386 21.55 -50.59 39.12
CA ALA A 386 20.98 -49.68 38.13
C ALA A 386 19.69 -50.29 37.56
N GLY A 387 18.70 -49.45 37.21
CA GLY A 387 17.41 -49.91 36.68
C GLY A 387 16.41 -50.37 37.74
N THR A 388 16.68 -50.16 39.03
CA THR A 388 15.76 -50.47 40.12
C THR A 388 14.63 -49.44 40.14
N GLN A 389 13.38 -49.91 40.15
CA GLN A 389 12.20 -49.05 40.27
C GLN A 389 11.91 -48.68 41.73
N ILE A 390 11.60 -47.41 41.92
CA ILE A 390 11.25 -46.77 43.17
C ILE A 390 9.95 -46.00 42.93
N GLN A 391 9.03 -46.02 43.89
CA GLN A 391 7.70 -45.42 43.76
C GLN A 391 7.38 -44.53 44.96
N ARG A 392 6.78 -43.37 44.70
CA ARG A 392 6.20 -42.47 45.71
C ARG A 392 4.73 -42.83 45.96
N ASP A 393 4.17 -42.41 47.09
CA ASP A 393 2.81 -42.78 47.52
C ASP A 393 1.69 -42.37 46.52
N ASP A 394 1.92 -41.37 45.68
CA ASP A 394 1.01 -40.91 44.61
C ASP A 394 1.22 -41.64 43.27
N GLN A 395 1.92 -42.77 43.29
CA GLN A 395 2.25 -43.62 42.15
C GLN A 395 3.28 -43.05 41.16
N VAL A 396 3.91 -41.91 41.43
CA VAL A 396 5.04 -41.44 40.61
C VAL A 396 6.22 -42.40 40.76
N THR A 397 6.78 -42.84 39.64
CA THR A 397 7.89 -43.81 39.60
C THR A 397 9.21 -43.18 39.20
N PHE A 398 10.28 -43.73 39.74
CA PHE A 398 11.65 -43.32 39.53
C PHE A 398 12.52 -44.54 39.28
N THR A 399 13.52 -44.40 38.43
CA THR A 399 14.48 -45.46 38.12
C THR A 399 15.89 -45.05 38.55
N THR A 400 16.64 -45.99 39.16
CA THR A 400 18.04 -45.76 39.54
C THR A 400 18.95 -45.72 38.32
N LEU A 401 19.84 -44.73 38.25
CA LEU A 401 20.71 -44.50 37.09
C LEU A 401 21.98 -45.35 37.08
N GLN A 402 22.45 -45.75 38.25
CA GLN A 402 23.68 -46.54 38.40
C GLN A 402 23.60 -47.43 39.63
N ALA A 403 24.43 -48.48 39.65
CA ALA A 403 24.56 -49.32 40.82
C ALA A 403 25.36 -48.59 41.92
N VAL A 404 24.88 -48.63 43.16
CA VAL A 404 25.56 -48.01 44.31
C VAL A 404 25.52 -48.93 45.52
N LYS A 405 26.67 -49.07 46.20
CA LYS A 405 26.83 -49.81 47.45
C LYS A 405 26.74 -48.89 48.66
N ALA A 406 26.15 -49.38 49.74
CA ALA A 406 26.08 -48.65 50.99
C ALA A 406 27.50 -48.49 51.59
N SER A 407 27.79 -47.31 52.14
CA SER A 407 29.07 -47.02 52.79
C SER A 407 28.83 -46.11 54.00
N GLY A 408 29.48 -46.42 55.14
CA GLY A 408 29.39 -45.60 56.35
C GLY A 408 27.98 -45.44 56.92
N GLY A 409 27.08 -46.42 56.70
CA GLY A 409 25.69 -46.38 57.17
C GLY A 409 24.72 -45.61 56.28
N LEU A 410 25.19 -45.03 55.16
CA LEU A 410 24.39 -44.29 54.19
C LEU A 410 24.44 -44.97 52.83
N LEU A 411 23.27 -45.09 52.19
CA LEU A 411 23.15 -45.50 50.81
C LEU A 411 22.45 -44.39 50.03
N ARG A 412 23.13 -43.78 49.06
CA ARG A 412 22.64 -42.64 48.29
C ARG A 412 22.74 -42.94 46.80
N VAL A 413 21.60 -43.11 46.12
CA VAL A 413 21.53 -43.59 44.73
C VAL A 413 20.94 -42.51 43.84
N PRO A 414 21.57 -42.16 42.70
CA PRO A 414 20.98 -41.21 41.77
C PRO A 414 19.76 -41.84 41.08
N VAL A 415 18.68 -41.07 41.00
CA VAL A 415 17.39 -41.49 40.45
C VAL A 415 16.87 -40.46 39.45
N ILE A 416 16.08 -40.92 38.49
CA ILE A 416 15.36 -40.10 37.50
C ILE A 416 13.88 -40.45 37.52
N ALA A 417 12.99 -39.47 37.41
CA ALA A 417 11.56 -39.71 37.23
C ALA A 417 11.28 -40.34 35.86
N ASP A 418 10.46 -41.39 35.83
CA ASP A 418 10.16 -42.12 34.58
C ASP A 418 9.30 -41.28 33.63
N VAL A 419 8.42 -40.45 34.18
CA VAL A 419 7.59 -39.49 33.41
C VAL A 419 8.21 -38.10 33.55
N ALA A 420 8.44 -37.44 32.40
CA ALA A 420 8.93 -36.07 32.35
C ALA A 420 7.84 -35.08 32.78
N GLY A 421 8.19 -34.07 33.59
CA GLY A 421 7.24 -33.08 34.11
C GLY A 421 7.55 -32.63 35.54
N THR A 422 6.80 -31.64 36.01
CA THR A 422 6.93 -31.08 37.37
C THR A 422 6.48 -32.06 38.45
N ALA A 423 5.58 -33.00 38.11
CA ALA A 423 5.08 -34.05 39.02
C ALA A 423 6.21 -34.93 39.61
N GLY A 424 7.34 -35.09 38.91
CA GLY A 424 8.51 -35.82 39.40
C GLY A 424 9.31 -35.07 40.47
N ASN A 425 9.11 -33.77 40.65
CA ASN A 425 9.79 -33.02 41.69
C ASN A 425 9.33 -33.51 43.07
N THR A 426 10.29 -33.72 43.98
CA THR A 426 10.05 -34.31 45.29
C THR A 426 10.93 -33.64 46.32
N ASP A 427 10.32 -33.11 47.38
CA ASP A 427 11.04 -32.46 48.48
C ASP A 427 11.87 -33.47 49.29
N ASP A 428 12.96 -33.00 49.91
CA ASP A 428 13.77 -33.81 50.83
C ASP A 428 12.91 -34.43 51.94
N GLY A 429 13.22 -35.67 52.30
CA GLY A 429 12.51 -36.41 53.35
C GLY A 429 11.18 -37.03 52.92
N THR A 430 10.76 -36.86 51.66
CA THR A 430 9.57 -37.57 51.15
C THR A 430 9.86 -39.06 51.02
N ALA A 431 8.94 -39.91 51.51
CA ALA A 431 9.10 -41.36 51.47
C ALA A 431 9.05 -41.92 50.03
N LEU A 432 9.98 -42.80 49.72
CA LEU A 432 10.13 -43.50 48.45
C LEU A 432 10.23 -45.01 48.70
N ARG A 433 9.44 -45.83 48.01
CA ARG A 433 9.35 -47.28 48.22
C ARG A 433 9.99 -48.06 47.09
N LEU A 434 10.79 -49.08 47.41
CA LEU A 434 11.33 -50.02 46.43
C LEU A 434 10.18 -50.85 45.83
N GLY A 435 10.07 -50.87 44.50
CA GLY A 435 9.09 -51.71 43.80
C GLY A 435 9.37 -53.20 43.95
N THR A 436 10.65 -53.57 44.01
CA THR A 436 11.12 -54.93 44.31
C THR A 436 11.99 -54.88 45.56
N PRO A 437 11.68 -55.63 46.64
CA PRO A 437 12.51 -55.69 47.83
C PRO A 437 13.93 -56.16 47.53
N ILE A 438 14.94 -55.50 48.11
CA ILE A 438 16.36 -55.87 47.98
C ILE A 438 16.88 -56.30 49.35
N THR A 439 17.52 -57.46 49.42
CA THR A 439 18.05 -58.03 50.67
C THR A 439 19.05 -57.07 51.32
N GLY A 440 18.82 -56.75 52.60
CA GLY A 440 19.68 -55.85 53.39
C GLY A 440 19.35 -54.36 53.28
N ILE A 441 18.29 -54.00 52.55
CA ILE A 441 17.86 -52.61 52.37
C ILE A 441 16.39 -52.48 52.77
N PRO A 442 16.02 -51.54 53.66
CA PRO A 442 14.62 -51.27 53.96
C PRO A 442 13.82 -50.89 52.71
N SER A 443 12.60 -51.39 52.59
CA SER A 443 11.73 -51.09 51.44
C SER A 443 11.40 -49.60 51.30
N THR A 444 11.53 -48.81 52.36
CA THR A 444 11.30 -47.36 52.35
C THR A 444 12.64 -46.62 52.49
N GLY A 445 12.92 -45.74 51.55
CA GLY A 445 13.95 -44.71 51.62
C GLY A 445 13.32 -43.32 51.54
N TYR A 446 14.16 -42.30 51.44
CA TYR A 446 13.74 -40.91 51.39
C TYR A 446 14.36 -40.20 50.19
N ALA A 447 13.61 -39.30 49.57
CA ALA A 447 14.16 -38.36 48.61
C ALA A 447 15.21 -37.48 49.28
N ASP A 448 16.35 -37.27 48.64
CA ASP A 448 17.35 -36.25 48.98
C ASP A 448 17.27 -35.15 47.91
N THR A 449 16.09 -34.49 47.90
CA THR A 449 15.60 -33.50 46.92
C THR A 449 15.73 -33.96 45.45
N LEU A 450 14.59 -34.25 44.82
CA LEU A 450 14.51 -34.44 43.36
C LEU A 450 13.94 -33.19 42.72
N THR A 451 14.71 -32.54 41.85
CA THR A 451 14.33 -31.27 41.23
C THR A 451 14.70 -31.27 39.74
N GLY A 452 14.37 -30.17 39.03
CA GLY A 452 14.66 -30.03 37.60
C GLY A 452 13.61 -30.64 36.68
N GLY A 453 12.54 -31.22 37.24
CA GLY A 453 11.36 -31.61 36.49
C GLY A 453 10.58 -30.38 36.03
N ALA A 454 10.30 -30.30 34.74
CA ALA A 454 9.56 -29.21 34.12
C ALA A 454 8.59 -29.75 33.08
N ASP A 455 7.38 -29.20 33.00
CA ASP A 455 6.39 -29.62 32.01
C ASP A 455 6.75 -29.07 30.62
N THR A 456 6.11 -29.63 29.59
CA THR A 456 6.18 -29.06 28.24
C THR A 456 5.70 -27.61 28.30
N GLU A 457 6.41 -26.71 27.62
CA GLU A 457 6.10 -25.28 27.59
C GLU A 457 4.63 -25.06 27.22
N GLU A 458 3.90 -24.22 27.94
CA GLU A 458 2.49 -23.94 27.65
C GLU A 458 2.33 -23.29 26.26
N LEU A 459 1.20 -23.55 25.58
CA LEU A 459 0.99 -23.19 24.17
C LEU A 459 1.06 -21.68 23.93
N GLU A 460 0.34 -20.89 24.72
CA GLU A 460 0.27 -19.43 24.56
C GLU A 460 1.57 -18.74 25.01
N THR A 461 2.26 -19.30 26.00
CA THR A 461 3.62 -18.90 26.39
C THR A 461 4.61 -19.12 25.25
N TRP A 462 4.52 -20.28 24.57
CA TRP A 462 5.34 -20.55 23.39
C TRP A 462 4.94 -19.65 22.21
N ARG A 463 3.65 -19.39 22.00
CA ARG A 463 3.15 -18.47 20.97
C ARG A 463 3.73 -17.07 21.17
N ALA A 464 3.71 -16.54 22.39
CA ALA A 464 4.30 -15.25 22.71
C ALA A 464 5.79 -15.20 22.31
N ARG A 465 6.56 -16.26 22.60
CA ARG A 465 7.97 -16.37 22.20
C ARG A 465 8.16 -16.46 20.68
N VAL A 466 7.26 -17.14 19.97
CA VAL A 466 7.26 -17.15 18.50
C VAL A 466 6.96 -15.75 17.96
N MET A 467 5.98 -15.05 18.51
CA MET A 467 5.62 -13.68 18.15
C MET A 467 6.77 -12.70 18.41
N GLU A 468 7.46 -12.82 19.55
CA GLU A 468 8.66 -12.03 19.82
C GLU A 468 9.73 -12.20 18.75
N ARG A 469 9.92 -13.40 18.18
CA ARG A 469 10.84 -13.63 17.05
C ARG A 469 10.35 -13.04 15.72
N TYR A 470 9.05 -12.81 15.58
CA TYR A 470 8.47 -12.09 14.45
C TYR A 470 8.69 -10.58 14.60
N TYR A 471 8.51 -10.02 15.79
CA TYR A 471 8.77 -8.62 16.09
C TYR A 471 10.27 -8.28 16.10
N TRP A 472 11.08 -9.10 16.76
CA TRP A 472 12.50 -8.87 17.00
C TRP A 472 13.32 -9.95 16.29
N ILE A 473 13.65 -9.69 15.03
CA ILE A 473 14.55 -10.56 14.25
C ILE A 473 15.96 -10.40 14.84
N PRO A 474 16.63 -11.47 15.31
CA PRO A 474 17.99 -11.37 15.84
C PRO A 474 18.94 -10.90 14.73
N GLN A 475 19.52 -9.72 14.88
CA GLN A 475 20.56 -9.17 13.99
C GLN A 475 21.90 -9.31 14.71
N GLY A 476 22.62 -10.40 14.43
CA GLY A 476 23.86 -10.79 15.13
C GLY A 476 25.13 -10.21 14.52
N GLY A 477 25.01 -9.27 13.59
CA GLY A 477 26.12 -8.77 12.77
C GLY A 477 26.60 -9.82 11.77
N ALA A 478 25.68 -10.61 11.21
CA ALA A 478 25.95 -11.44 10.04
C ALA A 478 26.04 -10.57 8.78
N ASP A 479 26.63 -11.09 7.69
CA ASP A 479 26.80 -10.30 6.46
C ASP A 479 25.52 -9.63 5.94
N PRO A 480 24.33 -10.27 5.98
CA PRO A 480 23.09 -9.63 5.55
C PRO A 480 22.63 -8.47 6.46
N ASP A 481 22.98 -8.49 7.75
CA ASP A 481 22.56 -7.45 8.70
C ASP A 481 23.14 -6.09 8.26
N TYR A 482 24.45 -6.05 7.96
CA TYR A 482 25.11 -4.85 7.44
C TYR A 482 24.52 -4.35 6.12
N ILE A 483 24.04 -5.24 5.25
CA ILE A 483 23.40 -4.87 3.98
C ILE A 483 22.04 -4.24 4.24
N ILE A 484 21.26 -4.80 5.17
CA ILE A 484 19.93 -4.29 5.53
C ILE A 484 20.07 -2.92 6.18
N TRP A 485 20.92 -2.80 7.20
CA TRP A 485 21.17 -1.53 7.90
C TRP A 485 21.66 -0.44 6.94
N ALA A 486 22.54 -0.77 5.99
CA ALA A 486 22.99 0.20 5.00
C ALA A 486 21.85 0.73 4.11
N LYS A 487 20.87 -0.11 3.78
CA LYS A 487 19.72 0.23 2.92
C LYS A 487 18.57 0.94 3.65
N GLU A 488 18.61 0.99 4.98
CA GLU A 488 17.65 1.78 5.78
C GLU A 488 17.90 3.30 5.62
N ILE A 489 19.11 3.70 5.21
CA ILE A 489 19.41 5.09 4.88
C ILE A 489 18.84 5.45 3.51
N ALA A 490 17.94 6.44 3.50
CA ALA A 490 17.35 6.98 2.28
C ALA A 490 18.43 7.41 1.27
N GLY A 491 18.33 6.92 0.04
CA GLY A 491 19.31 7.15 -1.03
C GLY A 491 20.26 5.99 -1.27
N ILE A 492 20.43 5.06 -0.31
CA ILE A 492 21.17 3.81 -0.53
C ILE A 492 20.21 2.72 -0.93
N THR A 493 20.46 2.10 -2.08
CA THR A 493 19.61 1.02 -2.62
C THR A 493 20.35 -0.30 -2.74
N ARG A 494 21.69 -0.26 -2.71
CA ARG A 494 22.57 -1.40 -2.90
C ARG A 494 23.71 -1.36 -1.89
N ALA A 495 24.05 -2.51 -1.32
CA ALA A 495 25.14 -2.63 -0.36
C ALA A 495 25.73 -4.05 -0.38
N TRP A 496 27.01 -4.16 -0.03
CA TRP A 496 27.76 -5.42 0.04
C TRP A 496 28.66 -5.44 1.27
N THR A 497 28.79 -6.60 1.89
CA THR A 497 29.61 -6.80 3.09
C THR A 497 30.89 -7.55 2.76
N PHE A 498 32.01 -7.06 3.29
CA PHE A 498 33.34 -7.61 3.13
C PHE A 498 33.92 -7.95 4.50
N ARG A 499 34.07 -9.24 4.79
CA ARG A 499 34.74 -9.68 6.02
C ARG A 499 36.24 -9.43 5.91
N HIS A 500 36.84 -9.01 7.02
CA HIS A 500 38.28 -8.77 7.16
C HIS A 500 38.84 -7.73 6.18
N TYR A 501 38.02 -6.73 5.82
CA TYR A 501 38.36 -5.74 4.80
C TYR A 501 39.68 -5.00 5.06
N LYS A 502 39.98 -4.68 6.32
CA LYS A 502 41.25 -4.08 6.78
C LYS A 502 41.99 -4.99 7.77
N GLY A 503 41.86 -6.31 7.60
CA GLY A 503 42.48 -7.31 8.47
C GLY A 503 41.48 -8.01 9.40
N THR A 504 41.98 -9.00 10.14
CA THR A 504 41.16 -9.86 11.01
C THR A 504 40.35 -9.02 12.01
N GLY A 505 39.08 -9.36 12.19
CA GLY A 505 38.15 -8.63 13.07
C GLY A 505 37.45 -7.42 12.44
N THR A 506 37.84 -6.93 11.26
CA THR A 506 37.19 -5.76 10.62
C THR A 506 36.06 -6.17 9.66
N VAL A 507 35.08 -5.29 9.49
CA VAL A 507 34.00 -5.42 8.49
C VAL A 507 33.97 -4.20 7.59
N GLY A 508 34.04 -4.42 6.28
CA GLY A 508 33.82 -3.41 5.25
C GLY A 508 32.39 -3.46 4.73
N VAL A 509 31.71 -2.33 4.63
CA VAL A 509 30.39 -2.20 4.02
C VAL A 509 30.50 -1.25 2.85
N MET A 510 30.36 -1.78 1.64
CA MET A 510 30.34 -0.98 0.42
C MET A 510 28.91 -0.59 0.10
N VAL A 511 28.67 0.69 -0.18
CA VAL A 511 27.34 1.22 -0.50
C VAL A 511 27.27 1.82 -1.90
N ALA A 512 26.11 1.67 -2.54
CA ALA A 512 25.80 2.23 -3.85
C ALA A 512 24.32 2.62 -3.98
N THR A 513 24.05 3.49 -4.95
CA THR A 513 22.70 3.88 -5.36
C THR A 513 22.26 3.10 -6.60
N SER A 514 20.98 3.20 -6.96
CA SER A 514 20.44 2.64 -8.20
C SER A 514 20.47 3.67 -9.32
N ASN A 515 21.24 4.76 -9.18
CA ASN A 515 21.48 5.68 -10.26
C ASN A 515 22.34 4.95 -11.32
N PRO A 516 21.82 4.79 -12.55
CA PRO A 516 22.50 3.98 -13.56
C PRO A 516 23.71 4.68 -14.17
N VAL A 517 23.87 5.99 -13.96
CA VAL A 517 25.01 6.78 -14.44
C VAL A 517 26.07 6.91 -13.35
N ASN A 518 25.67 7.26 -12.13
CA ASN A 518 26.56 7.52 -11.00
C ASN A 518 26.14 6.67 -9.77
N PRO A 519 26.46 5.37 -9.74
CA PRO A 519 26.09 4.50 -8.64
C PRO A 519 26.84 4.80 -7.33
N ALA A 520 27.99 5.49 -7.35
CA ALA A 520 28.72 5.83 -6.13
C ALA A 520 28.05 6.99 -5.37
N PRO A 521 27.65 6.80 -4.09
CA PRO A 521 27.09 7.88 -3.28
C PRO A 521 28.18 8.84 -2.81
N GLY A 522 27.80 10.09 -2.54
CA GLY A 522 28.69 11.09 -1.96
C GLY A 522 29.07 10.81 -0.50
N ASP A 523 30.13 11.47 -0.03
CA ASP A 523 30.74 11.24 1.29
C ASP A 523 29.78 11.46 2.47
N GLU A 524 28.86 12.43 2.36
CA GLU A 524 27.85 12.70 3.39
C GLU A 524 26.95 11.49 3.63
N LEU A 525 26.54 10.82 2.55
CA LEU A 525 25.66 9.66 2.62
C LEU A 525 26.41 8.43 3.13
N VAL A 526 27.68 8.25 2.74
CA VAL A 526 28.57 7.21 3.28
C VAL A 526 28.74 7.41 4.80
N LYS A 527 28.90 8.65 5.26
CA LYS A 527 29.00 8.98 6.68
C LYS A 527 27.69 8.68 7.42
N ALA A 528 26.54 9.06 6.85
CA ALA A 528 25.23 8.76 7.46
C ALA A 528 25.00 7.26 7.64
N VAL A 529 25.37 6.44 6.65
CA VAL A 529 25.32 4.97 6.76
C VAL A 529 26.24 4.47 7.87
N ARG A 530 27.46 5.00 7.96
CA ARG A 530 28.38 4.63 9.03
C ARG A 530 27.80 4.93 10.40
N ASP A 531 27.29 6.14 10.60
CA ASP A 531 26.76 6.60 11.89
C ASP A 531 25.52 5.77 12.30
N HIS A 532 24.74 5.28 11.34
CA HIS A 532 23.60 4.39 11.56
C HIS A 532 23.99 2.95 11.91
N ILE A 533 24.97 2.37 11.21
CA ILE A 533 25.41 0.99 11.45
C ILE A 533 26.23 0.87 12.74
N LEU A 534 27.00 1.90 13.09
CA LEU A 534 27.94 1.86 14.21
C LEU A 534 27.31 1.40 15.55
N PRO A 535 26.13 1.89 15.99
CA PRO A 535 25.50 1.40 17.23
C PRO A 535 24.89 0.00 17.12
N LEU A 536 24.64 -0.51 15.90
CA LEU A 536 24.03 -1.82 15.64
C LEU A 536 25.07 -2.94 15.51
N ALA A 537 26.29 -2.58 15.08
CA ALA A 537 27.37 -3.52 14.88
C ALA A 537 27.82 -4.18 16.21
N PRO A 538 28.12 -5.49 16.23
CA PRO A 538 28.60 -6.16 17.44
C PRO A 538 29.90 -5.57 17.98
N VAL A 539 29.99 -5.42 19.30
CA VAL A 539 31.13 -4.80 20.02
C VAL A 539 32.46 -5.55 19.80
N ALA A 540 32.42 -6.83 19.39
CA ALA A 540 33.60 -7.69 19.29
C ALA A 540 34.42 -7.56 17.99
N GLY A 541 33.98 -6.78 16.99
CA GLY A 541 34.69 -6.58 15.73
C GLY A 541 35.69 -5.41 15.79
N GLY A 542 36.94 -5.63 15.40
CA GLY A 542 38.05 -4.65 15.37
C GLY A 542 37.89 -3.43 14.44
N GLY A 543 36.68 -3.12 13.95
CA GLY A 543 36.36 -1.87 13.27
C GLY A 543 35.38 -2.00 12.09
N LEU A 544 34.41 -1.09 12.02
CA LEU A 544 33.48 -0.91 10.91
C LEU A 544 34.03 0.12 9.90
N PHE A 545 34.07 -0.25 8.62
CA PHE A 545 34.49 0.61 7.51
C PHE A 545 33.38 0.70 6.47
N VAL A 546 32.71 1.84 6.37
CA VAL A 546 31.73 2.09 5.30
C VAL A 546 32.39 2.91 4.20
N PHE A 547 32.20 2.53 2.93
CA PHE A 547 32.78 3.21 1.78
C PHE A 547 31.87 3.12 0.54
N ALA A 548 31.98 4.09 -0.37
CA ALA A 548 31.26 4.07 -1.65
C ALA A 548 31.83 3.03 -2.62
N ALA A 549 30.99 2.50 -3.51
CA ALA A 549 31.46 1.67 -4.62
C ALA A 549 32.43 2.43 -5.53
N THR A 550 33.46 1.75 -6.03
CA THR A 550 34.40 2.32 -7.00
C THR A 550 33.81 2.18 -8.40
N GLU A 551 33.72 3.25 -9.17
CA GLU A 551 33.17 3.21 -10.52
C GLU A 551 34.24 2.76 -11.52
N LYS A 552 33.96 1.69 -12.27
CA LYS A 552 34.79 1.21 -13.37
C LYS A 552 34.15 1.62 -14.69
N SER A 553 34.76 2.60 -15.36
CA SER A 553 34.28 3.06 -16.66
C SER A 553 34.53 2.02 -17.76
N ILE A 554 33.46 1.61 -18.45
CA ILE A 554 33.51 0.68 -19.58
C ILE A 554 33.27 1.46 -20.88
N PRO A 555 34.31 1.76 -21.67
CA PRO A 555 34.14 2.41 -22.96
C PRO A 555 33.42 1.46 -23.93
N VAL A 556 32.52 2.01 -24.76
CA VAL A 556 31.78 1.24 -25.76
C VAL A 556 32.00 1.86 -27.14
N THR A 557 32.40 1.03 -28.10
CA THR A 557 32.48 1.44 -29.51
C THR A 557 31.54 0.58 -30.31
N VAL A 558 30.54 1.20 -30.91
CA VAL A 558 29.51 0.51 -31.69
C VAL A 558 29.32 1.19 -33.03
N ALA A 559 29.14 0.39 -34.08
CA ALA A 559 28.70 0.87 -35.37
C ALA A 559 27.25 0.44 -35.62
N LEU A 560 26.38 1.36 -36.04
CA LEU A 560 24.96 1.10 -36.27
C LEU A 560 24.65 1.12 -37.76
N ALA A 561 23.86 0.15 -38.23
CA ALA A 561 23.39 0.14 -39.62
C ALA A 561 22.46 1.33 -39.92
N LYS A 562 21.61 1.68 -38.94
CA LYS A 562 20.76 2.88 -38.96
C LYS A 562 21.14 3.79 -37.80
N ASP A 563 21.80 4.89 -38.12
CA ASP A 563 22.36 5.80 -37.12
C ASP A 563 21.53 7.09 -37.02
N THR A 564 20.73 7.20 -35.95
CA THR A 564 19.89 8.37 -35.67
C THR A 564 20.02 8.78 -34.20
N PRO A 565 19.85 10.06 -33.85
CA PRO A 565 19.92 10.54 -32.47
C PRO A 565 18.98 9.80 -31.51
N GLU A 566 17.80 9.41 -31.98
CA GLU A 566 16.78 8.70 -31.20
C GLU A 566 17.25 7.28 -30.85
N ILE A 567 17.81 6.56 -31.83
CA ILE A 567 18.36 5.20 -31.61
C ILE A 567 19.57 5.26 -30.67
N ARG A 568 20.47 6.24 -30.86
CA ARG A 568 21.62 6.43 -29.96
C ARG A 568 21.18 6.65 -28.51
N THR A 569 20.14 7.45 -28.30
CA THR A 569 19.57 7.71 -26.96
C THR A 569 18.98 6.45 -26.35
N ALA A 570 18.24 5.66 -27.14
CA ALA A 570 17.68 4.39 -26.68
C ALA A 570 18.78 3.39 -26.29
N ILE A 571 19.85 3.29 -27.08
CA ILE A 571 21.01 2.43 -26.77
C ILE A 571 21.71 2.87 -25.49
N ILE A 572 21.91 4.18 -25.29
CA ILE A 572 22.51 4.70 -24.06
C ILE A 572 21.67 4.31 -22.84
N ALA A 573 20.34 4.40 -22.93
CA ALA A 573 19.44 4.01 -21.85
C ALA A 573 19.55 2.51 -21.52
N GLU A 574 19.53 1.65 -22.53
CA GLU A 574 19.64 0.18 -22.35
C GLU A 574 21.02 -0.23 -21.81
N LEU A 575 22.10 0.39 -22.27
CA LEU A 575 23.44 0.14 -21.74
C LEU A 575 23.57 0.56 -20.28
N ASN A 576 23.04 1.72 -19.91
CA ASN A 576 22.99 2.17 -18.51
C ASN A 576 22.15 1.23 -17.64
N ALA A 577 21.01 0.75 -18.13
CA ALA A 577 20.19 -0.23 -17.44
C ALA A 577 20.93 -1.58 -17.26
N LEU A 578 21.67 -2.03 -18.28
CA LEU A 578 22.51 -3.22 -18.22
C LEU A 578 23.58 -3.09 -17.13
N MET A 579 24.33 -1.98 -17.09
CA MET A 579 25.38 -1.76 -16.09
C MET A 579 24.82 -1.81 -14.67
N LEU A 580 23.63 -1.25 -14.45
CA LEU A 580 22.94 -1.31 -13.16
C LEU A 580 22.49 -2.73 -12.80
N ARG A 581 21.90 -3.46 -13.76
CA ARG A 581 21.28 -4.78 -13.57
C ARG A 581 22.31 -5.88 -13.34
N ASP A 582 23.31 -5.95 -14.21
CA ASP A 582 24.28 -7.06 -14.25
C ASP A 582 25.59 -6.72 -13.51
N GLY A 583 25.79 -5.45 -13.15
CA GLY A 583 26.96 -4.99 -12.42
C GLY A 583 26.96 -5.45 -10.96
N ALA A 584 27.94 -6.26 -10.57
CA ALA A 584 28.18 -6.65 -9.19
C ALA A 584 29.69 -6.71 -8.88
N PRO A 585 30.11 -6.45 -7.63
CA PRO A 585 31.52 -6.50 -7.25
C PRO A 585 32.10 -7.91 -7.44
N SER A 586 33.35 -8.01 -7.89
CA SER A 586 33.98 -9.28 -8.32
C SER A 586 33.23 -10.01 -9.46
N GLY A 587 32.25 -9.36 -10.10
CA GLY A 587 31.48 -9.91 -11.21
C GLY A 587 32.17 -9.72 -12.56
N LYS A 588 31.45 -10.11 -13.61
CA LYS A 588 31.91 -10.00 -15.00
C LYS A 588 30.80 -9.45 -15.87
N ILE A 589 31.11 -8.46 -16.71
CA ILE A 589 30.21 -7.98 -17.76
C ILE A 589 30.60 -8.66 -19.06
N TYR A 590 29.69 -9.48 -19.58
CA TYR A 590 29.91 -10.24 -20.81
C TYR A 590 29.67 -9.38 -22.04
N VAL A 591 30.52 -9.51 -23.05
CA VAL A 591 30.37 -8.79 -24.33
C VAL A 591 29.03 -9.14 -25.00
N SER A 592 28.60 -10.39 -24.89
CA SER A 592 27.31 -10.84 -25.41
C SER A 592 26.11 -10.11 -24.80
N ARG A 593 26.18 -9.78 -23.49
CA ARG A 593 25.12 -9.03 -22.81
C ARG A 593 25.08 -7.57 -23.20
N ILE A 594 26.25 -6.98 -23.49
CA ILE A 594 26.35 -5.62 -24.05
C ILE A 594 25.70 -5.57 -25.44
N SER A 595 26.01 -6.54 -26.30
CA SER A 595 25.40 -6.65 -27.63
C SER A 595 23.89 -6.90 -27.56
N GLU A 596 23.43 -7.76 -26.65
CA GLU A 596 22.01 -8.00 -26.40
C GLU A 596 21.28 -6.70 -25.98
N ALA A 597 21.85 -5.91 -25.06
CA ALA A 597 21.26 -4.65 -24.63
C ALA A 597 21.17 -3.63 -25.78
N ILE A 598 22.16 -3.58 -26.69
CA ILE A 598 22.10 -2.75 -27.89
C ILE A 598 20.96 -3.20 -28.81
N SER A 599 20.78 -4.51 -29.00
CA SER A 599 19.69 -5.06 -29.82
C SER A 599 18.29 -4.87 -29.24
N LEU A 600 18.16 -4.68 -27.92
CA LEU A 600 16.88 -4.37 -27.29
C LEU A 600 16.46 -2.90 -27.48
N ALA A 601 17.39 -2.03 -27.90
CA ALA A 601 17.10 -0.61 -28.07
C ALA A 601 16.06 -0.38 -29.17
N THR A 602 15.07 0.46 -28.88
CA THR A 602 13.96 0.72 -29.80
C THR A 602 14.47 1.34 -31.10
N GLY A 603 14.14 0.69 -32.23
CA GLY A 603 14.51 1.14 -33.57
C GLY A 603 15.89 0.69 -34.04
N GLU A 604 16.65 -0.04 -33.20
CA GLU A 604 17.85 -0.75 -33.64
C GLU A 604 17.48 -1.90 -34.59
N VAL A 605 18.33 -2.15 -35.58
CA VAL A 605 18.10 -3.15 -36.65
C VAL A 605 19.31 -4.08 -36.79
N ALA A 606 20.51 -3.50 -36.83
CA ALA A 606 21.77 -4.24 -36.83
C ALA A 606 22.92 -3.35 -36.33
N HIS A 607 23.87 -3.95 -35.60
CA HIS A 607 25.03 -3.27 -35.05
C HIS A 607 26.30 -4.14 -35.09
N GLN A 608 27.45 -3.50 -34.98
CA GLN A 608 28.75 -4.12 -34.76
C GLN A 608 29.35 -3.56 -33.47
N LEU A 609 29.41 -4.37 -32.41
CA LEU A 609 30.10 -4.03 -31.16
C LEU A 609 31.61 -4.29 -31.33
N ARG A 610 32.42 -3.22 -31.24
CA ARG A 610 33.88 -3.28 -31.42
C ARG A 610 34.64 -3.21 -30.09
N VAL A 611 34.14 -2.44 -29.14
CA VAL A 611 34.72 -2.29 -27.79
C VAL A 611 33.58 -2.41 -26.77
N PRO A 612 33.72 -3.20 -25.70
CA PRO A 612 34.89 -4.02 -25.35
C PRO A 612 35.03 -5.28 -26.23
N ALA A 613 36.27 -5.65 -26.57
CA ALA A 613 36.58 -6.82 -27.42
C ALA A 613 36.60 -8.16 -26.64
N ALA A 614 36.58 -8.09 -25.30
CA ALA A 614 36.54 -9.23 -24.40
C ALA A 614 35.73 -8.87 -23.15
N ASP A 615 35.27 -9.88 -22.43
CA ASP A 615 34.49 -9.68 -21.20
C ASP A 615 35.26 -8.83 -20.17
N VAL A 616 34.55 -7.91 -19.52
CA VAL A 616 35.14 -7.00 -18.54
C VAL A 616 35.01 -7.60 -17.14
N VAL A 617 36.14 -7.86 -16.48
CA VAL A 617 36.18 -8.32 -15.08
C VAL A 617 36.17 -7.13 -14.14
N LEU A 618 35.30 -7.16 -13.13
CA LEU A 618 35.17 -6.15 -12.10
C LEU A 618 36.03 -6.51 -10.88
N GLY A 619 36.70 -5.52 -10.31
CA GLY A 619 37.44 -5.64 -9.07
C GLY A 619 36.52 -5.87 -7.86
N LYS A 620 37.14 -6.15 -6.71
CA LYS A 620 36.42 -6.51 -5.47
C LYS A 620 35.47 -5.42 -4.98
N THR A 621 35.75 -4.16 -5.30
CA THR A 621 35.00 -2.98 -4.86
C THR A 621 34.47 -2.17 -6.05
N GLU A 622 34.46 -2.75 -7.25
CA GLU A 622 34.10 -2.05 -8.49
C GLU A 622 32.66 -2.33 -8.94
N LEU A 623 31.97 -1.28 -9.41
CA LEU A 623 30.73 -1.38 -10.16
C LEU A 623 30.94 -0.80 -11.57
N PRO A 624 30.35 -1.40 -12.61
CA PRO A 624 30.51 -0.91 -13.96
C PRO A 624 29.68 0.37 -14.16
N VAL A 625 30.27 1.35 -14.83
CA VAL A 625 29.56 2.52 -15.34
C VAL A 625 29.82 2.65 -16.83
N LEU A 626 28.84 3.16 -17.56
CA LEU A 626 28.99 3.40 -18.99
C LEU A 626 30.04 4.49 -19.20
N GLY A 627 31.12 4.14 -19.90
CA GLY A 627 32.16 5.08 -20.29
C GLY A 627 31.81 5.83 -21.56
N ASN A 628 32.82 6.47 -22.15
CA ASN A 628 32.64 7.19 -23.41
C ASN A 628 32.16 6.23 -24.51
N ILE A 629 31.09 6.63 -25.21
CA ILE A 629 30.58 5.90 -26.36
C ILE A 629 31.13 6.52 -27.64
N THR A 630 31.75 5.67 -28.46
CA THR A 630 32.23 6.05 -29.79
C THR A 630 31.33 5.41 -30.85
N TRP A 631 30.70 6.24 -31.67
CA TRP A 631 29.86 5.81 -32.79
C TRP A 631 30.73 5.68 -34.04
N ALA A 632 30.96 4.45 -34.49
CA ALA A 632 31.79 4.15 -35.64
C ALA A 632 30.96 3.93 -36.91
N THR A 633 31.58 4.07 -38.08
CA THR A 633 30.93 3.76 -39.36
C THR A 633 30.70 2.26 -39.50
N TYR A 634 29.46 1.89 -39.86
CA TYR A 634 29.06 0.51 -40.13
C TYR A 634 29.68 0.01 -41.43
N THR A 635 30.34 -1.14 -41.38
CA THR A 635 31.01 -1.75 -42.55
C THR A 635 30.24 -3.00 -42.97
N GLY A 636 29.41 -2.87 -44.01
CA GLY A 636 28.59 -3.92 -44.63
C GLY A 636 27.57 -3.30 -45.60
N GLU A 637 27.19 -3.99 -46.69
CA GLU A 637 26.22 -3.48 -47.68
C GLU A 637 24.90 -3.11 -46.98
N SER A 638 24.47 -1.86 -47.15
CA SER A 638 23.18 -1.36 -46.69
C SER A 638 22.06 -1.98 -47.52
N GLY A 639 21.53 -3.10 -47.04
CA GLY A 639 20.34 -3.77 -47.57
C GLY A 639 19.04 -3.14 -47.09
#